data_AF-A0A232FD92-F1
#
_entry.id   AF-A0A232FD92-F1
#
_cell.length_a   1.000
_cell.length_b   1.000
_cell.length_c   1.000
_cell.angle_alpha   90.00
_cell.angle_beta   90.00
_cell.angle_gamma   90.00
#
_symmetry.space_group_name_H-M   'P 1'
#
loop_
_entity.id
_entity.type
_entity.pdbx_description
1 polymer ?
#
loop_
_entity_poly.entity_id
_entity_poly.type
_entity_poly.pdbx_seq_one_letter_code
_entity_poly.pdbx_strand_id
1 'polypeptide(L)'
;MKRWGFWLGALGAVSVLVVLLCVFLISHSKIRCYTEEEDHYLYLASRTTYERARGHNLTRLPSDSKCKPVQIWAFIRHGARYPEPKLINRYRKLDQLRDKIIENHEKGRGKLCDSDLELLKQWVLIPPADEIPPALLNKNGEEELKNFGKRLKDTFPELLKAGSIPGASQKDYKFRGTDNQRTQASQTALMEGIFEGEGVAVVPEKVPNNDSLLYVRIIEKLSTSPKYSELKKNVQHFNRVSVQVNMNCPTYQASLKLNPWNESDAFTESGAEFNATVERITERLGFEEEIDRGTVLLLWEICRYETAWKRKGQWSTWCLVFDPEDMQALEFREDIGTYYYAGPGRPINKQIACPTVKDLIQRFRNVVKNGQEKSGEPKGVFYFGHTVMLAATMGAMGMTESEVPFVATNYQQMIDRKFRTSLVGPFGGNLILVLYRCNSENKSTHKVTIHATERPWSLPDCPDGVCDWDTFEQKYADTADHSSIAILMASVGLVQPAAVDQERTCYDPRRDLYPYFSTRTAYERVHGNVSRPESSCVPMQIWVLSRHGTRYPGKKVVPQLLALPALRDQIAKNHEKGDGRLCDEDLQKLKNWKPDRNINNAMADLLAPQGEDDLQFLAQRLQRAFPELLQIDTRNVQPDDYVFRSTDTQRTKESLKSFARGLFGRSEVARVMSIPVNDTLLQPNKHCPAWDKSYDPILTNVERDKFTSGPEIRSLIQGVSQRLGYDRPLDFEKTIKSIYEMCRFESAWYVNRTSVWCSVFNKEELKIMEYREDLNYYYCCGPGREISAKVGCPLLSDMFQHFKRLASGSTNEPKGVFYFAHTMTLQTFLSALKIGYEPQPPLASNYASSANRKYRTSILGPFATNVVAVFYRCSGAKPTNKVTIHVAERLTPLVSCNEDGTCDWESLEREFEDQVNSCDMEFCNKKPTDEEEITTTTEIPTTTMMPGNETDASDSAAGRTSEQILTLTIAMIFVSSITNGLKCHQVHKMLVALVPVLLTTVNGDLVQPAPLDHLRTCYNPRRDFYPYFSTRTAYQWSFGYNCSFDSCIGIAGRLCEEDLEKLKK
;
A
#
# COMPACT_ATOMS: atom_id res chain seq x y z
N MET A 1 -68.13 15.46 31.67
CA MET A 1 -67.13 14.78 32.54
C MET A 1 -67.36 13.26 32.64
N LYS A 2 -68.30 12.71 33.44
CA LYS A 2 -68.37 11.24 33.72
C LYS A 2 -68.25 10.29 32.51
N ARG A 3 -68.82 10.64 31.34
CA ARG A 3 -68.72 9.81 30.10
C ARG A 3 -67.30 9.71 29.50
N TRP A 4 -66.41 10.68 29.74
CA TRP A 4 -65.05 10.70 29.16
C TRP A 4 -64.05 9.86 29.97
N GLY A 5 -64.19 9.82 31.31
CA GLY A 5 -63.35 8.98 32.16
C GLY A 5 -63.45 7.49 31.85
N PHE A 6 -64.62 7.03 31.38
CA PHE A 6 -64.83 5.63 30.98
C PHE A 6 -64.04 5.24 29.73
N TRP A 7 -63.97 6.11 28.72
CA TRP A 7 -63.19 5.88 27.50
C TRP A 7 -61.68 5.99 27.74
N LEU A 8 -61.24 6.92 28.58
CA LEU A 8 -59.82 7.01 29.01
C LEU A 8 -59.40 5.79 29.83
N GLY A 9 -60.26 5.30 30.73
CA GLY A 9 -60.04 4.06 31.46
C GLY A 9 -59.97 2.83 30.55
N ALA A 10 -60.86 2.73 29.55
CA ALA A 10 -60.84 1.66 28.56
C ALA A 10 -59.57 1.69 27.69
N LEU A 11 -59.15 2.87 27.22
CA LEU A 11 -57.89 3.01 26.47
C LEU A 11 -56.67 2.65 27.33
N GLY A 12 -56.62 3.08 28.60
CA GLY A 12 -55.57 2.68 29.53
C GLY A 12 -55.54 1.17 29.77
N ALA A 13 -56.70 0.54 29.97
CA ALA A 13 -56.81 -0.90 30.14
C ALA A 13 -56.39 -1.68 28.89
N VAL A 14 -56.75 -1.21 27.68
CA VAL A 14 -56.31 -1.81 26.41
C VAL A 14 -54.80 -1.63 26.22
N SER A 15 -54.23 -0.46 26.52
CA SER A 15 -52.77 -0.25 26.46
C SER A 15 -52.02 -1.16 27.43
N VAL A 16 -52.50 -1.33 28.66
CA VAL A 16 -51.91 -2.28 29.63
C VAL A 16 -52.08 -3.72 29.15
N LEU A 17 -53.24 -4.09 28.59
CA LEU A 17 -53.46 -5.41 27.99
C LEU A 17 -52.53 -5.66 26.79
N VAL A 18 -52.29 -4.67 25.93
CA VAL A 18 -51.36 -4.79 24.80
C VAL A 18 -49.91 -4.87 25.27
N VAL A 19 -49.50 -4.10 26.28
CA VAL A 19 -48.16 -4.22 26.89
C VAL A 19 -47.99 -5.59 27.54
N LEU A 20 -49.00 -6.08 28.28
CA LEU A 20 -48.98 -7.43 28.85
C LEU A 20 -49.02 -8.51 27.76
N LEU A 21 -49.75 -8.33 26.66
CA LEU A 21 -49.73 -9.27 25.53
C LEU A 21 -48.36 -9.27 24.85
N CYS A 22 -47.72 -8.11 24.68
CA CYS A 22 -46.37 -8.01 24.16
C CYS A 22 -45.36 -8.67 25.10
N VAL A 23 -45.42 -8.42 26.40
CA VAL A 23 -44.55 -9.10 27.40
C VAL A 23 -44.82 -10.60 27.43
N PHE A 24 -46.08 -11.04 27.28
CA PHE A 24 -46.44 -12.45 27.18
C PHE A 24 -45.92 -13.09 25.88
N LEU A 25 -46.05 -12.42 24.74
CA LEU A 25 -45.54 -12.87 23.44
C LEU A 25 -44.01 -12.79 23.31
N ILE A 26 -43.34 -11.92 24.07
CA ILE A 26 -41.86 -11.84 24.16
C ILE A 26 -41.31 -12.88 25.15
N SER A 27 -42.07 -13.27 26.18
CA SER A 27 -41.73 -14.40 27.05
C SER A 27 -42.15 -15.77 26.49
N HIS A 28 -43.08 -15.80 25.52
CA HIS A 28 -43.52 -17.00 24.80
C HIS A 28 -43.05 -17.03 23.33
N SER A 29 -42.19 -16.12 22.91
CA SER A 29 -41.42 -16.31 21.68
C SER A 29 -40.45 -17.46 21.95
N LYS A 30 -40.83 -18.67 21.54
CA LYS A 30 -39.98 -19.86 21.66
C LYS A 30 -38.57 -19.52 21.23
N ILE A 31 -37.58 -19.89 22.05
CA ILE A 31 -36.18 -19.87 21.64
C ILE A 31 -36.09 -20.76 20.40
N ARG A 32 -35.87 -20.14 19.24
CA ARG A 32 -35.80 -20.85 17.97
C ARG A 32 -34.46 -21.58 17.92
N CYS A 33 -34.52 -22.90 17.95
CA CYS A 33 -33.31 -23.70 17.83
C CYS A 33 -32.66 -23.48 16.46
N TYR A 34 -31.34 -23.42 16.39
CA TYR A 34 -30.63 -23.46 15.11
C TYR A 34 -30.91 -24.80 14.41
N THR A 35 -31.06 -25.90 15.15
CA THR A 35 -31.50 -27.21 14.62
C THR A 35 -32.89 -27.24 13.98
N GLU A 36 -33.75 -26.24 14.23
CA GLU A 36 -35.12 -26.14 13.68
C GLU A 36 -35.22 -25.22 12.45
N GLU A 37 -34.11 -24.68 11.94
CA GLU A 37 -34.09 -23.88 10.71
C GLU A 37 -33.79 -24.72 9.46
N GLU A 38 -34.60 -24.58 8.40
CA GLU A 38 -34.43 -25.36 7.15
C GLU A 38 -33.36 -24.80 6.18
N ASP A 39 -32.99 -23.52 6.28
CA ASP A 39 -31.98 -22.87 5.42
C ASP A 39 -31.10 -21.86 6.19
N HIS A 40 -30.00 -22.34 6.77
CA HIS A 40 -29.06 -21.50 7.51
C HIS A 40 -28.21 -20.58 6.60
N TYR A 41 -27.78 -19.42 7.11
CA TYR A 41 -26.96 -18.45 6.36
C TYR A 41 -25.47 -18.87 6.19
N LEU A 42 -25.21 -20.00 5.53
CA LEU A 42 -23.86 -20.56 5.34
C LEU A 42 -23.05 -19.87 4.21
N TYR A 43 -23.06 -18.54 4.15
CA TYR A 43 -22.18 -17.73 3.27
C TYR A 43 -20.87 -17.39 4.00
N LEU A 44 -20.04 -18.41 4.14
CA LEU A 44 -18.86 -18.50 5.01
C LEU A 44 -17.58 -17.87 4.42
N ALA A 45 -17.72 -16.74 3.71
CA ALA A 45 -16.65 -16.04 2.98
C ALA A 45 -15.78 -17.02 2.14
N SER A 46 -14.44 -16.86 2.11
CA SER A 46 -13.54 -17.74 1.33
C SER A 46 -13.40 -19.18 1.85
N ARG A 47 -14.20 -19.57 2.85
CA ARG A 47 -14.32 -20.96 3.35
C ARG A 47 -15.72 -21.56 3.07
N THR A 48 -16.60 -20.82 2.38
CA THR A 48 -17.88 -21.36 1.87
C THR A 48 -17.64 -22.63 1.05
N THR A 49 -18.45 -23.65 1.30
CA THR A 49 -18.43 -24.91 0.54
C THR A 49 -18.83 -24.67 -0.90
N TYR A 50 -18.29 -25.47 -1.82
CA TYR A 50 -18.53 -25.25 -3.23
C TYR A 50 -20.02 -25.45 -3.57
N GLU A 51 -20.65 -26.48 -3.01
CA GLU A 51 -22.07 -26.77 -3.23
C GLU A 51 -23.04 -25.71 -2.65
N ARG A 52 -22.64 -24.88 -1.66
CA ARG A 52 -23.46 -23.74 -1.18
C ARG A 52 -23.24 -22.47 -2.00
N ALA A 53 -22.02 -22.25 -2.49
CA ALA A 53 -21.68 -21.07 -3.27
C ALA A 53 -22.09 -21.16 -4.75
N ARG A 54 -22.11 -22.36 -5.34
CA ARG A 54 -22.28 -22.51 -6.79
C ARG A 54 -23.66 -22.13 -7.33
N GLY A 55 -23.74 -21.98 -8.65
CA GLY A 55 -25.00 -21.95 -9.39
C GLY A 55 -25.65 -23.33 -9.50
N HIS A 56 -26.94 -23.37 -9.83
CA HIS A 56 -27.68 -24.64 -9.95
C HIS A 56 -27.06 -25.56 -11.02
N ASN A 57 -26.72 -25.01 -12.18
CA ASN A 57 -25.92 -25.60 -13.27
C ASN A 57 -25.35 -24.48 -14.14
N LEU A 58 -24.29 -24.79 -14.91
CA LEU A 58 -23.76 -23.92 -15.97
C LEU A 58 -24.79 -23.68 -17.09
N THR A 59 -25.02 -22.42 -17.46
CA THR A 59 -25.89 -22.09 -18.59
C THR A 59 -25.15 -22.22 -19.92
N ARG A 60 -25.61 -23.17 -20.74
CA ARG A 60 -25.19 -23.36 -22.13
C ARG A 60 -26.06 -22.51 -23.05
N LEU A 61 -25.52 -22.04 -24.18
CA LEU A 61 -26.37 -21.45 -25.23
C LEU A 61 -27.39 -22.49 -25.75
N PRO A 62 -28.67 -22.11 -25.99
CA PRO A 62 -29.70 -23.03 -26.45
C PRO A 62 -29.30 -23.83 -27.71
N SER A 63 -29.66 -25.11 -27.77
CA SER A 63 -29.19 -26.04 -28.82
C SER A 63 -29.69 -25.71 -30.23
N ASP A 64 -30.75 -24.91 -30.34
CA ASP A 64 -31.37 -24.37 -31.55
C ASP A 64 -30.68 -23.09 -32.08
N SER A 65 -29.85 -22.43 -31.27
CA SER A 65 -29.19 -21.14 -31.57
C SER A 65 -28.21 -21.12 -32.77
N LYS A 66 -28.06 -22.24 -33.50
CA LYS A 66 -27.01 -22.52 -34.50
C LYS A 66 -25.57 -22.34 -33.97
N CYS A 67 -25.38 -22.20 -32.65
CA CYS A 67 -24.08 -22.08 -31.98
C CYS A 67 -23.58 -23.45 -31.46
N LYS A 68 -22.29 -23.72 -31.60
CA LYS A 68 -21.61 -24.87 -30.99
C LYS A 68 -20.43 -24.40 -30.14
N PRO A 69 -20.21 -24.96 -28.93
CA PRO A 69 -19.01 -24.66 -28.15
C PRO A 69 -17.77 -25.17 -28.89
N VAL A 70 -16.68 -24.40 -28.85
CA VAL A 70 -15.42 -24.71 -29.56
C VAL A 70 -14.20 -24.72 -28.64
N GLN A 71 -14.18 -23.90 -27.59
CA GLN A 71 -13.12 -23.90 -26.58
C GLN A 71 -13.66 -23.53 -25.20
N ILE A 72 -13.18 -24.22 -24.16
CA ILE A 72 -13.34 -23.86 -22.74
C ILE A 72 -12.01 -23.30 -22.23
N TRP A 73 -12.08 -22.19 -21.50
CA TRP A 73 -10.99 -21.67 -20.67
C TRP A 73 -11.51 -21.52 -19.24
N ALA A 74 -10.76 -21.97 -18.24
CA ALA A 74 -11.17 -21.84 -16.84
C ALA A 74 -10.00 -21.61 -15.87
N PHE A 75 -10.24 -20.76 -14.88
CA PHE A 75 -9.40 -20.62 -13.69
C PHE A 75 -10.17 -21.12 -12.47
N ILE A 76 -9.61 -22.08 -11.74
CA ILE A 76 -10.28 -22.84 -10.69
C ILE A 76 -9.45 -22.73 -9.41
N ARG A 77 -10.07 -22.36 -8.28
CA ARG A 77 -9.45 -22.46 -6.97
C ARG A 77 -9.49 -23.91 -6.49
N HIS A 78 -8.47 -24.32 -5.73
CA HIS A 78 -8.51 -25.59 -5.01
C HIS A 78 -9.82 -25.82 -4.22
N GLY A 79 -10.22 -27.08 -4.08
CA GLY A 79 -11.41 -27.48 -3.33
C GLY A 79 -11.29 -27.27 -1.82
N ALA A 80 -12.29 -27.75 -1.08
CA ALA A 80 -12.32 -27.72 0.38
C ALA A 80 -11.09 -28.44 0.99
N ARG A 81 -10.50 -27.81 2.01
CA ARG A 81 -9.26 -28.29 2.64
C ARG A 81 -9.30 -28.17 4.17
N TYR A 82 -8.48 -28.96 4.83
CA TYR A 82 -8.19 -28.83 6.26
C TYR A 82 -7.46 -27.51 6.58
N PRO A 83 -7.39 -27.06 7.84
CA PRO A 83 -6.82 -25.78 8.23
C PRO A 83 -5.29 -25.80 8.25
N GLU A 84 -4.67 -24.64 8.44
CA GLU A 84 -3.23 -24.52 8.67
C GLU A 84 -2.86 -24.96 10.12
N PRO A 85 -1.64 -25.49 10.38
CA PRO A 85 -1.25 -26.05 11.69
C PRO A 85 -1.50 -25.13 12.90
N LYS A 86 -1.28 -23.81 12.75
CA LYS A 86 -1.53 -22.82 13.82
C LYS A 86 -2.99 -22.82 14.30
N LEU A 87 -3.95 -23.04 13.40
CA LEU A 87 -5.38 -23.02 13.72
C LEU A 87 -5.84 -24.37 14.29
N ILE A 88 -5.34 -25.48 13.76
CA ILE A 88 -5.54 -26.83 14.32
C ILE A 88 -5.14 -26.86 15.80
N ASN A 89 -4.00 -26.25 16.16
CA ASN A 89 -3.58 -26.14 17.56
C ASN A 89 -4.56 -25.33 18.45
N ARG A 90 -5.26 -24.32 17.90
CA ARG A 90 -6.26 -23.55 18.66
C ARG A 90 -7.54 -24.35 18.90
N TYR A 91 -7.90 -25.29 18.02
CA TYR A 91 -9.08 -26.14 18.19
C TYR A 91 -9.01 -27.03 19.45
N ARG A 92 -7.81 -27.33 19.98
CA ARG A 92 -7.65 -28.02 21.27
C ARG A 92 -8.25 -27.26 22.48
N LYS A 93 -8.67 -26.00 22.32
CA LYS A 93 -9.41 -25.23 23.34
C LYS A 93 -10.94 -25.38 23.24
N LEU A 94 -11.47 -26.00 22.18
CA LEU A 94 -12.91 -26.04 21.92
C LEU A 94 -13.67 -26.93 22.90
N ASP A 95 -13.09 -28.03 23.37
CA ASP A 95 -13.68 -28.87 24.42
C ASP A 95 -13.92 -28.07 25.71
N GLN A 96 -12.91 -27.35 26.19
CA GLN A 96 -13.03 -26.49 27.38
C GLN A 96 -14.07 -25.37 27.20
N LEU A 97 -14.20 -24.84 25.98
CA LEU A 97 -15.21 -23.83 25.64
C LEU A 97 -16.63 -24.42 25.57
N ARG A 98 -16.79 -25.62 24.99
CA ARG A 98 -18.05 -26.39 24.93
C ARG A 98 -18.54 -26.63 26.36
N ASP A 99 -17.67 -27.20 27.19
CA ASP A 99 -18.00 -27.57 28.57
C ASP A 99 -18.38 -26.33 29.39
N LYS A 100 -17.73 -25.17 29.14
CA LYS A 100 -18.10 -23.92 29.78
C LYS A 100 -19.45 -23.34 29.33
N ILE A 101 -19.80 -23.47 28.04
CA ILE A 101 -21.13 -23.06 27.54
C ILE A 101 -22.23 -23.92 28.18
N ILE A 102 -21.98 -25.22 28.35
CA ILE A 102 -22.92 -26.14 29.03
C ILE A 102 -23.06 -25.75 30.51
N GLU A 103 -21.96 -25.53 31.23
CA GLU A 103 -21.95 -25.07 32.63
C GLU A 103 -22.64 -23.71 32.81
N ASN A 104 -22.58 -22.83 31.80
CA ASN A 104 -23.32 -21.57 31.79
C ASN A 104 -24.84 -21.81 31.74
N HIS A 105 -25.30 -22.71 30.88
CA HIS A 105 -26.71 -23.00 30.71
C HIS A 105 -27.32 -23.82 31.85
N GLU A 106 -26.57 -24.75 32.43
CA GLU A 106 -26.97 -25.46 33.67
C GLU A 106 -27.15 -24.51 34.86
N LYS A 107 -26.51 -23.33 34.82
CA LYS A 107 -26.71 -22.21 35.76
C LYS A 107 -27.81 -21.22 35.35
N GLY A 108 -28.61 -21.55 34.34
CA GLY A 108 -29.71 -20.72 33.85
C GLY A 108 -29.28 -19.46 33.07
N ARG A 109 -28.08 -19.46 32.48
CA ARG A 109 -27.56 -18.33 31.67
C ARG A 109 -27.39 -18.74 30.21
N GLY A 110 -27.63 -17.82 29.28
CA GLY A 110 -27.53 -18.07 27.84
C GLY A 110 -28.88 -18.22 27.16
N LYS A 111 -28.86 -18.35 25.82
CA LYS A 111 -30.06 -18.38 24.96
C LYS A 111 -30.06 -19.50 23.91
N LEU A 112 -29.12 -20.43 23.96
CA LEU A 112 -29.23 -21.68 23.17
C LEU A 112 -30.43 -22.50 23.67
N CYS A 113 -31.11 -23.21 22.76
CA CYS A 113 -32.20 -24.11 23.14
C CYS A 113 -31.68 -25.50 23.53
N ASP A 114 -32.52 -26.33 24.14
CA ASP A 114 -32.19 -27.72 24.52
C ASP A 114 -31.62 -28.55 23.35
N SER A 115 -32.20 -28.44 22.14
CA SER A 115 -31.76 -29.21 20.96
C SER A 115 -30.36 -28.79 20.48
N ASP A 116 -30.07 -27.48 20.48
CA ASP A 116 -28.76 -26.95 20.13
C ASP A 116 -27.70 -27.36 21.17
N LEU A 117 -28.08 -27.36 22.46
CA LEU A 117 -27.23 -27.80 23.56
C LEU A 117 -26.95 -29.31 23.54
N GLU A 118 -27.91 -30.15 23.15
CA GLU A 118 -27.68 -31.58 22.97
C GLU A 118 -26.72 -31.87 21.81
N LEU A 119 -26.82 -31.16 20.68
CA LEU A 119 -25.79 -31.25 19.64
C LEU A 119 -24.43 -30.76 20.14
N LEU A 120 -24.39 -29.70 20.94
CA LEU A 120 -23.15 -29.15 21.48
C LEU A 120 -22.48 -30.13 22.47
N LYS A 121 -23.24 -30.74 23.38
CA LYS A 121 -22.79 -31.83 24.29
C LYS A 121 -22.23 -33.03 23.51
N GLN A 122 -22.85 -33.38 22.38
CA GLN A 122 -22.42 -34.48 21.53
C GLN A 122 -21.25 -34.11 20.59
N TRP A 123 -20.82 -32.84 20.55
CA TRP A 123 -19.75 -32.43 19.65
C TRP A 123 -18.37 -32.89 20.13
N VAL A 124 -17.67 -33.57 19.22
CA VAL A 124 -16.26 -33.94 19.30
C VAL A 124 -15.59 -33.61 17.96
N LEU A 125 -14.35 -33.13 18.00
CA LEU A 125 -13.58 -32.77 16.82
C LEU A 125 -13.19 -34.03 16.01
N ILE A 126 -13.74 -34.17 14.79
CA ILE A 126 -13.46 -35.30 13.90
C ILE A 126 -12.84 -34.82 12.57
N PRO A 127 -11.67 -35.35 12.16
CA PRO A 127 -10.77 -36.18 12.96
C PRO A 127 -10.14 -35.38 14.13
N PRO A 128 -9.62 -36.04 15.18
CA PRO A 128 -8.96 -35.37 16.31
C PRO A 128 -7.85 -34.40 15.87
N ALA A 129 -7.56 -33.39 16.69
CA ALA A 129 -6.64 -32.30 16.31
C ALA A 129 -5.24 -32.79 15.85
N ASP A 130 -4.76 -33.89 16.41
CA ASP A 130 -3.47 -34.51 16.08
C ASP A 130 -3.50 -35.37 14.80
N GLU A 131 -4.70 -35.71 14.30
CA GLU A 131 -4.94 -36.48 13.08
C GLU A 131 -5.37 -35.63 11.87
N ILE A 132 -5.74 -34.35 12.06
CA ILE A 132 -6.13 -33.45 10.97
C ILE A 132 -4.94 -33.23 10.00
N PRO A 133 -5.02 -33.67 8.72
CA PRO A 133 -3.91 -33.51 7.77
C PRO A 133 -3.75 -32.04 7.35
N PRO A 134 -2.71 -31.32 7.77
CA PRO A 134 -2.69 -29.86 7.70
C PRO A 134 -2.65 -29.33 6.27
N ALA A 135 -3.51 -28.35 5.98
CA ALA A 135 -3.61 -27.62 4.71
C ALA A 135 -3.86 -28.45 3.43
N LEU A 136 -4.04 -29.77 3.55
CA LEU A 136 -4.33 -30.70 2.45
C LEU A 136 -5.80 -30.62 2.03
N LEU A 137 -6.04 -30.92 0.74
CA LEU A 137 -7.40 -31.13 0.21
C LEU A 137 -8.10 -32.21 1.05
N ASN A 138 -9.35 -31.96 1.44
CA ASN A 138 -10.16 -32.95 2.15
C ASN A 138 -11.02 -33.75 1.16
N LYS A 139 -11.62 -34.86 1.62
CA LYS A 139 -12.41 -35.75 0.75
C LYS A 139 -13.61 -35.06 0.10
N ASN A 140 -14.23 -34.07 0.74
CA ASN A 140 -15.27 -33.27 0.10
C ASN A 140 -14.69 -32.40 -1.02
N GLY A 141 -13.55 -31.74 -0.81
CA GLY A 141 -12.94 -30.87 -1.82
C GLY A 141 -12.49 -31.64 -3.07
N GLU A 142 -12.18 -32.91 -2.90
CA GLU A 142 -11.98 -33.89 -3.97
C GLU A 142 -13.32 -34.24 -4.65
N GLU A 143 -14.35 -34.63 -3.89
CA GLU A 143 -15.66 -34.99 -4.43
C GLU A 143 -16.40 -33.82 -5.11
N GLU A 144 -16.35 -32.60 -4.55
CA GLU A 144 -16.89 -31.35 -5.09
C GLU A 144 -16.31 -31.07 -6.47
N LEU A 145 -14.99 -31.18 -6.62
CA LEU A 145 -14.31 -30.94 -7.90
C LEU A 145 -14.51 -32.09 -8.89
N LYS A 146 -14.58 -33.34 -8.42
CA LYS A 146 -14.93 -34.48 -9.28
C LYS A 146 -16.35 -34.37 -9.82
N ASN A 147 -17.31 -34.00 -8.98
CA ASN A 147 -18.70 -33.76 -9.39
C ASN A 147 -18.84 -32.52 -10.30
N PHE A 148 -18.05 -31.46 -10.07
CA PHE A 148 -17.94 -30.33 -11.00
C PHE A 148 -17.38 -30.75 -12.36
N GLY A 149 -16.34 -31.60 -12.40
CA GLY A 149 -15.79 -32.16 -13.64
C GLY A 149 -16.83 -32.94 -14.44
N LYS A 150 -17.68 -33.73 -13.77
CA LYS A 150 -18.83 -34.43 -14.38
C LYS A 150 -19.85 -33.45 -14.95
N ARG A 151 -20.30 -32.45 -14.17
CA ARG A 151 -21.25 -31.42 -14.64
C ARG A 151 -20.71 -30.66 -15.85
N LEU A 152 -19.42 -30.31 -15.87
CA LEU A 152 -18.78 -29.64 -17.00
C LEU A 152 -18.77 -30.54 -18.25
N LYS A 153 -18.42 -31.83 -18.10
CA LYS A 153 -18.46 -32.84 -19.17
C LYS A 153 -19.86 -33.02 -19.76
N ASP A 154 -20.88 -33.07 -18.92
CA ASP A 154 -22.26 -33.26 -19.35
C ASP A 154 -22.89 -31.99 -19.94
N THR A 155 -22.42 -30.80 -19.56
CA THR A 155 -22.80 -29.52 -20.18
C THR A 155 -22.14 -29.34 -21.55
N PHE A 156 -20.89 -29.74 -21.71
CA PHE A 156 -20.07 -29.55 -22.91
C PHE A 156 -19.52 -30.86 -23.52
N PRO A 157 -20.37 -31.85 -23.85
CA PRO A 157 -19.94 -33.16 -24.31
C PRO A 157 -19.15 -33.11 -25.62
N GLU A 158 -19.41 -32.12 -26.50
CA GLU A 158 -18.69 -31.93 -27.76
C GLU A 158 -17.22 -31.52 -27.56
N LEU A 159 -16.91 -30.94 -26.40
CA LEU A 159 -15.55 -30.56 -26.03
C LEU A 159 -14.88 -31.57 -25.11
N LEU A 160 -15.63 -32.39 -24.37
CA LEU A 160 -15.11 -33.13 -23.21
C LEU A 160 -15.36 -34.65 -23.18
N LYS A 161 -16.03 -35.25 -24.19
CA LYS A 161 -16.18 -36.73 -24.29
C LYS A 161 -15.20 -37.34 -25.29
N ALA A 162 -14.35 -38.26 -24.83
CA ALA A 162 -13.35 -38.94 -25.65
C ALA A 162 -13.95 -39.83 -26.76
N GLY A 163 -15.17 -40.35 -26.55
CA GLY A 163 -15.89 -41.14 -27.56
C GLY A 163 -16.18 -40.39 -28.88
N SER A 164 -16.03 -39.05 -28.89
CA SER A 164 -16.13 -38.22 -30.09
C SER A 164 -14.77 -37.96 -30.78
N ILE A 165 -13.67 -38.55 -30.29
CA ILE A 165 -12.30 -38.23 -30.73
C ILE A 165 -11.43 -39.51 -30.81
N PRO A 166 -11.29 -40.15 -31.99
CA PRO A 166 -10.30 -41.20 -32.20
C PRO A 166 -8.88 -40.64 -31.94
N GLY A 167 -8.20 -41.17 -30.92
CA GLY A 167 -6.87 -40.68 -30.52
C GLY A 167 -6.87 -39.34 -29.77
N ALA A 168 -7.85 -39.13 -28.87
CA ALA A 168 -7.87 -37.99 -27.93
C ALA A 168 -6.49 -37.77 -27.29
N SER A 169 -5.85 -36.64 -27.60
CA SER A 169 -4.42 -36.47 -27.38
C SER A 169 -4.11 -35.48 -26.25
N GLN A 170 -2.88 -35.52 -25.74
CA GLN A 170 -2.39 -34.52 -24.77
C GLN A 170 -2.36 -33.08 -25.35
N LYS A 171 -2.60 -32.89 -26.65
CA LYS A 171 -2.78 -31.56 -27.27
C LYS A 171 -4.18 -30.99 -27.03
N ASP A 172 -5.19 -31.84 -26.88
CA ASP A 172 -6.60 -31.44 -26.91
C ASP A 172 -7.05 -30.83 -25.56
N TYR A 173 -6.33 -31.12 -24.47
CA TYR A 173 -6.61 -30.59 -23.14
C TYR A 173 -5.34 -30.15 -22.41
N LYS A 174 -5.43 -29.00 -21.75
CA LYS A 174 -4.37 -28.43 -20.92
C LYS A 174 -4.85 -28.33 -19.47
N PHE A 175 -4.20 -29.06 -18.58
CA PHE A 175 -4.39 -28.97 -17.12
C PHE A 175 -3.10 -28.48 -16.48
N ARG A 176 -3.17 -27.40 -15.68
CA ARG A 176 -2.02 -26.84 -14.97
C ARG A 176 -2.41 -26.26 -13.60
N GLY A 177 -2.11 -27.00 -12.55
CA GLY A 177 -2.06 -26.49 -11.19
C GLY A 177 -0.73 -25.85 -10.82
N THR A 178 -0.67 -25.31 -9.60
CA THR A 178 0.55 -24.81 -8.99
C THR A 178 1.45 -25.95 -8.48
N ASP A 179 2.60 -25.62 -7.92
CA ASP A 179 3.46 -26.53 -7.15
C ASP A 179 2.78 -27.09 -5.88
N ASN A 180 1.72 -26.44 -5.38
CA ASN A 180 1.06 -26.82 -4.14
C ASN A 180 0.19 -28.09 -4.29
N GLN A 181 0.44 -29.09 -3.44
CA GLN A 181 -0.24 -30.38 -3.39
C GLN A 181 -1.79 -30.29 -3.44
N ARG A 182 -2.42 -29.33 -2.75
CA ARG A 182 -3.89 -29.21 -2.78
C ARG A 182 -4.42 -28.76 -4.15
N THR A 183 -3.66 -27.96 -4.90
CA THR A 183 -4.03 -27.57 -6.28
C THR A 183 -3.80 -28.70 -7.28
N GLN A 184 -2.83 -29.57 -7.03
CA GLN A 184 -2.59 -30.77 -7.84
C GLN A 184 -3.65 -31.84 -7.59
N ALA A 185 -4.00 -32.11 -6.33
CA ALA A 185 -5.12 -32.99 -5.99
C ALA A 185 -6.46 -32.46 -6.54
N SER A 186 -6.69 -31.14 -6.47
CA SER A 186 -7.86 -30.48 -7.07
C SER A 186 -7.93 -30.66 -8.60
N GLN A 187 -6.78 -30.59 -9.26
CA GLN A 187 -6.66 -30.83 -10.69
C GLN A 187 -6.96 -32.30 -11.04
N THR A 188 -6.37 -33.25 -10.32
CA THR A 188 -6.65 -34.69 -10.49
C THR A 188 -8.14 -34.99 -10.30
N ALA A 189 -8.76 -34.44 -9.26
CA ALA A 189 -10.20 -34.62 -9.00
C ALA A 189 -11.08 -34.14 -10.16
N LEU A 190 -10.84 -32.94 -10.71
CA LEU A 190 -11.58 -32.47 -11.89
C LEU A 190 -11.32 -33.37 -13.10
N MET A 191 -10.08 -33.79 -13.33
CA MET A 191 -9.71 -34.68 -14.45
C MET A 191 -10.40 -36.04 -14.34
N GLU A 192 -10.47 -36.62 -13.15
CA GLU A 192 -11.25 -37.84 -12.91
C GLU A 192 -12.74 -37.62 -13.18
N GLY A 193 -13.30 -36.45 -12.85
CA GLY A 193 -14.68 -36.10 -13.15
C GLY A 193 -14.97 -36.00 -14.65
N ILE A 194 -14.03 -35.41 -15.41
CA ILE A 194 -14.16 -35.25 -16.87
C ILE A 194 -13.94 -36.59 -17.58
N PHE A 195 -12.90 -37.34 -17.25
CA PHE A 195 -12.49 -38.55 -17.99
C PHE A 195 -12.99 -39.86 -17.36
N GLU A 196 -13.93 -39.80 -16.42
CA GLU A 196 -14.50 -40.99 -15.75
C GLU A 196 -15.02 -42.01 -16.80
N GLY A 197 -14.49 -43.23 -16.74
CA GLY A 197 -14.84 -44.33 -17.64
C GLY A 197 -14.22 -44.29 -19.05
N GLU A 198 -13.45 -43.26 -19.41
CA GLU A 198 -13.04 -43.04 -20.82
C GLU A 198 -11.64 -43.56 -21.18
N GLY A 199 -10.85 -44.05 -20.21
CA GLY A 199 -9.54 -44.67 -20.46
C GLY A 199 -8.44 -43.71 -20.95
N VAL A 200 -8.69 -42.40 -21.00
CA VAL A 200 -7.73 -41.40 -21.52
C VAL A 200 -6.71 -41.03 -20.45
N ALA A 201 -5.44 -41.40 -20.67
CA ALA A 201 -4.31 -41.00 -19.84
C ALA A 201 -3.86 -39.55 -20.16
N VAL A 202 -4.66 -38.55 -19.77
CA VAL A 202 -4.25 -37.14 -19.87
C VAL A 202 -3.19 -36.84 -18.80
N VAL A 203 -1.97 -36.54 -19.23
CA VAL A 203 -0.87 -36.13 -18.32
C VAL A 203 -0.86 -34.59 -18.21
N PRO A 204 -0.94 -34.01 -16.99
CA PRO A 204 -0.91 -32.55 -16.80
C PRO A 204 0.36 -31.86 -17.31
N GLU A 205 0.32 -30.53 -17.49
CA GLU A 205 1.54 -29.75 -17.72
C GLU A 205 2.46 -29.90 -16.50
N LYS A 206 3.70 -30.35 -16.70
CA LYS A 206 4.71 -30.36 -15.64
C LYS A 206 4.94 -28.92 -15.16
N VAL A 207 4.60 -28.68 -13.89
CA VAL A 207 4.85 -27.42 -13.18
C VAL A 207 6.32 -27.02 -13.39
N PRO A 208 6.61 -25.82 -13.93
CA PRO A 208 7.98 -25.37 -14.12
C PRO A 208 8.75 -25.31 -12.80
N ASN A 209 10.03 -25.68 -12.84
CA ASN A 209 10.97 -25.30 -11.79
C ASN A 209 11.02 -23.77 -11.77
N ASN A 210 10.42 -23.16 -10.73
CA ASN A 210 10.03 -21.75 -10.70
C ASN A 210 8.92 -21.35 -11.69
N ASP A 211 7.73 -21.97 -11.58
CA ASP A 211 6.46 -21.44 -12.12
C ASP A 211 6.23 -19.96 -11.74
N SER A 212 6.82 -19.58 -10.61
CA SER A 212 7.02 -18.27 -10.05
C SER A 212 7.78 -17.25 -10.92
N LEU A 213 8.82 -17.67 -11.65
CA LEU A 213 9.75 -16.74 -12.32
C LEU A 213 9.42 -16.50 -13.80
N LEU A 214 8.27 -16.97 -14.29
CA LEU A 214 7.77 -16.73 -15.66
C LEU A 214 7.38 -15.26 -15.96
N TYR A 215 7.66 -14.33 -15.04
CA TYR A 215 7.50 -12.88 -15.24
C TYR A 215 8.79 -12.10 -14.97
N VAL A 216 9.93 -12.63 -15.44
CA VAL A 216 11.25 -11.98 -15.32
C VAL A 216 11.92 -11.87 -16.70
N ARG A 217 12.18 -10.62 -17.12
CA ARG A 217 12.61 -10.14 -18.47
C ARG A 217 11.46 -10.03 -19.47
N ILE A 218 11.46 -8.92 -20.23
CA ILE A 218 10.36 -8.43 -21.08
C ILE A 218 9.17 -8.05 -20.17
N ILE A 219 8.75 -6.80 -19.97
CA ILE A 219 9.01 -5.46 -20.55
C ILE A 219 9.60 -4.61 -19.39
N GLU A 220 10.53 -3.64 -19.48
CA GLU A 220 10.71 -2.53 -20.46
C GLU A 220 12.14 -2.35 -20.97
N LYS A 221 13.15 -2.91 -20.28
CA LYS A 221 14.56 -2.45 -20.38
C LYS A 221 15.38 -2.94 -21.59
N LEU A 222 14.76 -3.17 -22.76
CA LEU A 222 15.42 -3.79 -23.94
C LEU A 222 15.02 -3.24 -25.32
N SER A 223 14.29 -2.11 -25.42
CA SER A 223 13.92 -1.53 -26.72
C SER A 223 15.07 -0.87 -27.50
N THR A 224 16.22 -0.59 -26.85
CA THR A 224 17.35 0.17 -27.44
C THR A 224 18.62 -0.64 -27.70
N SER A 225 18.74 -1.89 -27.22
CA SER A 225 19.98 -2.66 -27.33
C SER A 225 20.12 -3.41 -28.67
N PRO A 226 21.24 -3.31 -29.40
CA PRO A 226 21.47 -4.07 -30.64
C PRO A 226 21.32 -5.60 -30.50
N LYS A 227 21.57 -6.14 -29.30
CA LYS A 227 21.41 -7.58 -28.98
C LYS A 227 19.95 -8.05 -28.89
N TYR A 228 18.97 -7.15 -29.00
CA TYR A 228 17.54 -7.51 -29.07
C TYR A 228 17.24 -8.44 -30.28
N SER A 229 17.96 -8.26 -31.39
CA SER A 229 17.85 -9.09 -32.60
C SER A 229 18.29 -10.55 -32.39
N GLU A 230 19.38 -10.78 -31.65
CA GLU A 230 19.86 -12.12 -31.29
C GLU A 230 18.97 -12.77 -30.23
N LEU A 231 18.55 -12.02 -29.20
CA LEU A 231 17.59 -12.50 -28.20
C LEU A 231 16.31 -13.02 -28.86
N LYS A 232 15.82 -12.35 -29.92
CA LYS A 232 14.64 -12.77 -30.67
C LYS A 232 14.75 -14.17 -31.31
N LYS A 233 15.97 -14.70 -31.52
CA LYS A 233 16.19 -16.09 -32.00
C LYS A 233 16.04 -17.13 -30.88
N ASN A 234 16.26 -16.74 -29.62
CA ASN A 234 16.15 -17.61 -28.45
C ASN A 234 14.81 -17.47 -27.67
N VAL A 235 14.03 -16.41 -27.93
CA VAL A 235 12.68 -16.21 -27.37
C VAL A 235 11.65 -17.02 -28.16
N GLN A 236 11.68 -18.36 -27.98
CA GLN A 236 10.71 -19.28 -28.61
C GLN A 236 9.73 -19.95 -27.62
N HIS A 237 9.91 -19.82 -26.29
CA HIS A 237 9.21 -20.69 -25.32
C HIS A 237 8.60 -19.98 -24.09
N PHE A 238 8.13 -18.73 -24.23
CA PHE A 238 7.38 -18.03 -23.17
C PHE A 238 5.84 -18.16 -23.29
N ASN A 239 5.33 -19.25 -23.88
CA ASN A 239 3.88 -19.56 -23.99
C ASN A 239 3.29 -20.15 -22.68
N ARG A 240 3.74 -19.70 -21.51
CA ARG A 240 3.38 -20.28 -20.20
C ARG A 240 2.98 -19.22 -19.17
N VAL A 241 1.67 -19.02 -19.00
CA VAL A 241 1.07 -18.23 -17.90
C VAL A 241 1.54 -18.74 -16.54
N SER A 242 1.96 -17.87 -15.62
CA SER A 242 2.16 -18.27 -14.22
C SER A 242 0.82 -18.28 -13.47
N VAL A 243 0.54 -19.33 -12.71
CA VAL A 243 -0.67 -19.44 -11.88
C VAL A 243 -0.46 -18.89 -10.44
N GLN A 244 0.70 -18.27 -10.18
CA GLN A 244 1.07 -17.62 -8.92
C GLN A 244 1.80 -16.26 -9.13
N VAL A 245 1.31 -15.41 -10.04
CA VAL A 245 1.91 -14.07 -10.30
C VAL A 245 2.04 -13.26 -9.00
N ASN A 246 1.03 -13.33 -8.14
CA ASN A 246 0.98 -12.69 -6.83
C ASN A 246 2.16 -13.07 -5.90
N MET A 247 2.65 -14.31 -5.93
CA MET A 247 3.71 -14.76 -5.03
C MET A 247 5.07 -14.13 -5.38
N ASN A 248 5.22 -13.60 -6.61
CA ASN A 248 6.53 -13.32 -7.19
C ASN A 248 6.66 -11.91 -7.80
N CYS A 249 5.54 -11.22 -8.03
CA CYS A 249 5.54 -9.79 -8.32
C CYS A 249 6.04 -9.01 -7.09
N PRO A 250 7.24 -8.38 -7.12
CA PRO A 250 7.79 -7.72 -5.94
C PRO A 250 6.95 -6.50 -5.54
N THR A 251 6.31 -5.85 -6.52
CA THR A 251 5.36 -4.75 -6.31
C THR A 251 4.11 -5.20 -5.57
N TYR A 252 3.55 -6.38 -5.89
CA TYR A 252 2.45 -6.96 -5.10
C TYR A 252 2.92 -7.29 -3.67
N GLN A 253 4.06 -7.95 -3.52
CA GLN A 253 4.65 -8.29 -2.21
C GLN A 253 5.06 -7.05 -1.38
N ALA A 254 5.32 -5.90 -2.01
CA ALA A 254 5.48 -4.61 -1.37
C ALA A 254 4.12 -3.98 -1.02
N SER A 255 3.13 -4.05 -1.90
CA SER A 255 1.77 -3.56 -1.64
C SER A 255 1.06 -4.29 -0.49
N LEU A 256 1.45 -5.54 -0.19
CA LEU A 256 1.04 -6.25 1.02
C LEU A 256 1.60 -5.63 2.31
N LYS A 257 2.74 -4.94 2.24
CA LYS A 257 3.44 -4.31 3.37
C LYS A 257 3.04 -2.84 3.56
N LEU A 258 2.47 -2.19 2.54
CA LEU A 258 1.89 -0.84 2.58
C LEU A 258 0.47 -0.81 3.21
N ASN A 259 0.26 -1.68 4.21
CA ASN A 259 -0.93 -1.91 5.05
C ASN A 259 -2.28 -1.22 4.70
N PRO A 260 -3.10 -1.83 3.82
CA PRO A 260 -4.55 -1.63 3.76
C PRO A 260 -5.31 -2.82 4.40
N TRP A 261 -4.73 -3.50 5.40
CA TRP A 261 -5.43 -4.53 6.19
C TRP A 261 -6.19 -3.92 7.36
N ASN A 262 -5.74 -2.75 7.81
CA ASN A 262 -6.23 -2.02 8.99
C ASN A 262 -7.76 -1.79 9.01
N GLU A 263 -8.48 -1.85 7.89
CA GLU A 263 -9.95 -1.74 7.87
C GLU A 263 -10.66 -3.03 8.33
N SER A 264 -10.11 -4.22 8.04
CA SER A 264 -10.66 -5.50 8.53
C SER A 264 -10.37 -5.65 10.03
N ASP A 265 -9.19 -5.20 10.45
CA ASP A 265 -8.76 -5.21 11.85
C ASP A 265 -9.51 -4.13 12.65
N ALA A 266 -9.64 -2.90 12.14
CA ALA A 266 -10.47 -1.86 12.77
C ALA A 266 -11.97 -2.23 12.82
N PHE A 267 -12.52 -2.97 11.84
CA PHE A 267 -13.86 -3.55 11.95
C PHE A 267 -13.92 -4.55 13.11
N THR A 268 -12.89 -5.39 13.27
CA THR A 268 -12.79 -6.39 14.35
C THR A 268 -12.67 -5.74 15.75
N GLU A 269 -11.95 -4.64 15.87
CA GLU A 269 -11.53 -4.07 17.16
C GLU A 269 -12.31 -2.82 17.57
N SER A 270 -12.97 -2.13 16.62
CA SER A 270 -13.73 -0.90 16.87
C SER A 270 -15.06 -0.78 16.08
N GLY A 271 -15.35 -1.70 15.16
CA GLY A 271 -16.58 -1.68 14.36
C GLY A 271 -17.82 -1.97 15.20
N ALA A 272 -18.84 -1.12 15.09
CA ALA A 272 -20.06 -1.21 15.90
C ALA A 272 -20.79 -2.54 15.70
N GLU A 273 -20.85 -3.05 14.46
CA GLU A 273 -21.49 -4.32 14.15
C GLU A 273 -20.68 -5.55 14.61
N PHE A 274 -19.35 -5.44 14.72
CA PHE A 274 -18.56 -6.50 15.34
C PHE A 274 -18.71 -6.49 16.87
N ASN A 275 -18.75 -5.31 17.51
CA ASN A 275 -19.07 -5.19 18.94
C ASN A 275 -20.44 -5.81 19.24
N ALA A 276 -21.49 -5.42 18.51
CA ALA A 276 -22.82 -6.01 18.66
C ALA A 276 -22.86 -7.52 18.39
N THR A 277 -22.00 -8.03 17.49
CA THR A 277 -21.83 -9.48 17.28
C THR A 277 -21.20 -10.16 18.50
N VAL A 278 -20.15 -9.57 19.10
CA VAL A 278 -19.52 -10.09 20.32
C VAL A 278 -20.47 -10.05 21.51
N GLU A 279 -21.23 -8.95 21.69
CA GLU A 279 -22.27 -8.81 22.72
C GLU A 279 -23.33 -9.90 22.59
N ARG A 280 -23.92 -10.07 21.38
CA ARG A 280 -24.94 -11.11 21.11
C ARG A 280 -24.41 -12.52 21.34
N ILE A 281 -23.19 -12.83 20.92
CA ILE A 281 -22.59 -14.16 21.13
C ILE A 281 -22.32 -14.40 22.62
N THR A 282 -21.81 -13.38 23.35
CA THR A 282 -21.60 -13.45 24.80
C THR A 282 -22.91 -13.77 25.54
N GLU A 283 -23.98 -13.03 25.22
CA GLU A 283 -25.30 -13.22 25.81
C GLU A 283 -25.92 -14.57 25.39
N ARG A 284 -25.80 -14.98 24.13
CA ARG A 284 -26.30 -16.27 23.62
C ARG A 284 -25.62 -17.46 24.29
N LEU A 285 -24.32 -17.34 24.59
CA LEU A 285 -23.50 -18.38 25.24
C LEU A 285 -23.45 -18.28 26.79
N GLY A 286 -24.15 -17.33 27.39
CA GLY A 286 -24.38 -17.25 28.84
C GLY A 286 -23.18 -16.85 29.71
N PHE A 287 -22.20 -16.15 29.12
CA PHE A 287 -21.05 -15.62 29.86
C PHE A 287 -21.42 -14.33 30.61
N GLU A 288 -20.82 -14.12 31.79
CA GLU A 288 -21.00 -12.91 32.62
C GLU A 288 -20.09 -11.74 32.19
N GLU A 289 -18.98 -12.04 31.53
CA GLU A 289 -18.01 -11.08 30.98
C GLU A 289 -17.94 -11.24 29.45
N GLU A 290 -17.56 -10.18 28.73
CA GLU A 290 -17.43 -10.18 27.26
C GLU A 290 -16.48 -11.29 26.78
N ILE A 291 -16.95 -12.14 25.85
CA ILE A 291 -16.10 -13.17 25.24
C ILE A 291 -15.06 -12.50 24.34
N ASP A 292 -13.77 -12.78 24.59
CA ASP A 292 -12.65 -12.33 23.76
C ASP A 292 -12.93 -12.46 22.25
N ARG A 293 -12.62 -11.38 21.52
CA ARG A 293 -12.73 -11.28 20.04
C ARG A 293 -11.95 -12.39 19.34
N GLY A 294 -10.78 -12.75 19.87
CA GLY A 294 -9.99 -13.88 19.39
C GLY A 294 -10.72 -15.22 19.51
N THR A 295 -11.60 -15.38 20.49
CA THR A 295 -12.43 -16.56 20.76
C THR A 295 -13.68 -16.58 19.87
N VAL A 296 -14.34 -15.44 19.67
CA VAL A 296 -15.40 -15.29 18.64
C VAL A 296 -14.85 -15.64 17.24
N LEU A 297 -13.63 -15.19 16.91
CA LEU A 297 -12.96 -15.57 15.66
C LEU A 297 -12.55 -17.05 15.61
N LEU A 298 -12.27 -17.69 16.75
CA LEU A 298 -11.98 -19.14 16.81
C LEU A 298 -13.24 -19.96 16.51
N LEU A 299 -14.37 -19.60 17.13
CA LEU A 299 -15.69 -20.14 16.84
C LEU A 299 -16.04 -20.00 15.34
N TRP A 300 -15.77 -18.83 14.77
CA TRP A 300 -16.00 -18.55 13.35
C TRP A 300 -15.08 -19.38 12.46
N GLU A 301 -13.80 -19.56 12.80
CA GLU A 301 -12.92 -20.46 12.05
C GLU A 301 -13.36 -21.94 12.14
N ILE A 302 -13.79 -22.49 13.29
CA ILE A 302 -14.26 -23.90 13.34
C ILE A 302 -15.60 -24.10 12.65
N CYS A 303 -16.58 -23.17 12.78
CA CYS A 303 -17.84 -23.24 12.05
C CYS A 303 -17.59 -23.39 10.54
N ARG A 304 -16.71 -22.54 9.99
CA ARG A 304 -16.42 -22.52 8.56
C ARG A 304 -15.63 -23.72 8.06
N TYR A 305 -14.60 -24.13 8.80
CA TYR A 305 -13.73 -25.23 8.37
C TYR A 305 -14.38 -26.61 8.55
N GLU A 306 -15.02 -26.89 9.69
CA GLU A 306 -15.67 -28.20 9.89
C GLU A 306 -16.87 -28.39 8.96
N THR A 307 -17.63 -27.33 8.63
CA THR A 307 -18.68 -27.38 7.59
C THR A 307 -18.11 -27.77 6.23
N ALA A 308 -16.84 -27.47 5.96
CA ALA A 308 -16.17 -27.81 4.70
C ALA A 308 -15.56 -29.23 4.65
N TRP A 309 -15.51 -29.99 5.75
CA TRP A 309 -15.12 -31.42 5.74
C TRP A 309 -16.13 -32.40 6.34
N LYS A 310 -17.20 -31.93 6.99
CA LYS A 310 -18.40 -32.74 7.26
C LYS A 310 -19.13 -33.08 5.96
N ARG A 311 -19.87 -34.19 5.91
CA ARG A 311 -20.45 -34.70 4.65
C ARG A 311 -21.39 -33.69 4.00
N LYS A 312 -21.56 -33.74 2.68
CA LYS A 312 -22.46 -32.87 1.92
C LYS A 312 -23.84 -32.75 2.58
N GLY A 313 -24.26 -31.52 2.88
CA GLY A 313 -25.52 -31.19 3.56
C GLY A 313 -25.41 -31.09 5.09
N GLN A 314 -24.28 -31.45 5.70
CA GLN A 314 -24.03 -31.27 7.13
C GLN A 314 -23.26 -29.98 7.42
N TRP A 315 -23.52 -29.37 8.56
CA TRP A 315 -22.85 -28.16 9.06
C TRP A 315 -22.05 -28.44 10.34
N SER A 316 -21.07 -27.58 10.62
CA SER A 316 -20.28 -27.61 11.86
C SER A 316 -21.17 -27.27 13.04
N THR A 317 -21.11 -28.05 14.13
CA THR A 317 -22.01 -27.82 15.28
C THR A 317 -21.82 -26.41 15.81
N TRP A 318 -20.57 -25.93 15.83
CA TRP A 318 -20.20 -24.56 16.20
C TRP A 318 -20.80 -23.44 15.35
N CYS A 319 -21.53 -23.72 14.28
CA CYS A 319 -22.30 -22.70 13.57
C CYS A 319 -23.56 -22.24 14.33
N LEU A 320 -24.08 -23.03 15.28
CA LEU A 320 -25.23 -22.66 16.11
C LEU A 320 -25.00 -21.45 17.03
N VAL A 321 -23.74 -21.04 17.24
CA VAL A 321 -23.42 -19.91 18.10
C VAL A 321 -23.64 -18.55 17.43
N PHE A 322 -23.99 -18.53 16.13
CA PHE A 322 -24.15 -17.33 15.31
C PHE A 322 -25.55 -17.25 14.69
N ASP A 323 -26.23 -16.12 14.87
CA ASP A 323 -27.44 -15.81 14.09
C ASP A 323 -27.04 -15.35 12.67
N PRO A 324 -27.97 -15.30 11.69
CA PRO A 324 -27.68 -14.78 10.35
C PRO A 324 -27.08 -13.37 10.33
N GLU A 325 -27.44 -12.49 11.27
CA GLU A 325 -26.84 -11.14 11.39
C GLU A 325 -25.37 -11.20 11.81
N ASP A 326 -25.02 -12.09 12.74
CA ASP A 326 -23.62 -12.32 13.17
C ASP A 326 -22.79 -12.86 12.00
N MET A 327 -23.32 -13.85 11.26
CA MET A 327 -22.65 -14.41 10.09
C MET A 327 -22.48 -13.37 8.97
N GLN A 328 -23.40 -12.43 8.79
CA GLN A 328 -23.29 -11.36 7.79
C GLN A 328 -22.20 -10.33 8.15
N ALA A 329 -22.11 -9.93 9.43
CA ALA A 329 -21.03 -9.07 9.91
C ALA A 329 -19.65 -9.76 9.79
N LEU A 330 -19.60 -11.05 10.14
CA LEU A 330 -18.39 -11.87 10.05
C LEU A 330 -17.98 -12.24 8.60
N GLU A 331 -18.94 -12.29 7.66
CA GLU A 331 -18.65 -12.33 6.22
C GLU A 331 -18.10 -10.97 5.73
N PHE A 332 -18.73 -9.85 6.10
CA PHE A 332 -18.27 -8.52 5.69
C PHE A 332 -16.85 -8.22 6.15
N ARG A 333 -16.49 -8.63 7.38
CA ARG A 333 -15.11 -8.58 7.89
C ARG A 333 -14.09 -9.24 6.93
N GLU A 334 -14.41 -10.45 6.47
CA GLU A 334 -13.58 -11.21 5.52
C GLU A 334 -13.64 -10.64 4.09
N ASP A 335 -14.75 -9.98 3.74
CA ASP A 335 -14.89 -9.26 2.47
C ASP A 335 -14.04 -8.01 2.43
N ILE A 336 -13.95 -7.19 3.50
CA ILE A 336 -12.98 -6.08 3.60
C ILE A 336 -11.56 -6.61 3.34
N GLY A 337 -11.16 -7.65 4.09
CA GLY A 337 -9.84 -8.25 3.96
C GLY A 337 -9.54 -8.77 2.55
N THR A 338 -10.50 -9.46 1.93
CA THR A 338 -10.33 -10.03 0.58
C THR A 338 -10.43 -8.98 -0.53
N TYR A 339 -11.29 -7.95 -0.37
CA TYR A 339 -11.45 -6.83 -1.30
C TYR A 339 -10.12 -6.11 -1.52
N TYR A 340 -9.35 -5.88 -0.44
CA TYR A 340 -7.98 -5.37 -0.54
C TYR A 340 -6.97 -6.45 -0.93
N TYR A 341 -6.98 -7.64 -0.33
CA TYR A 341 -5.94 -8.67 -0.58
C TYR A 341 -5.92 -9.24 -2.00
N ALA A 342 -7.09 -9.34 -2.64
CA ALA A 342 -7.26 -10.00 -3.94
C ALA A 342 -8.30 -9.34 -4.86
N GLY A 343 -9.29 -8.63 -4.31
CA GLY A 343 -10.32 -7.91 -5.07
C GLY A 343 -9.84 -6.58 -5.68
N PRO A 344 -10.76 -5.71 -6.13
CA PRO A 344 -10.39 -4.46 -6.79
C PRO A 344 -9.84 -3.36 -5.85
N GLY A 345 -9.87 -3.56 -4.52
CA GLY A 345 -9.46 -2.57 -3.51
C GLY A 345 -7.98 -2.18 -3.52
N ARG A 346 -7.11 -2.93 -4.22
CA ARG A 346 -5.77 -2.46 -4.60
C ARG A 346 -5.59 -2.52 -6.13
N PRO A 347 -5.20 -1.42 -6.82
CA PRO A 347 -4.99 -1.43 -8.28
C PRO A 347 -4.00 -2.49 -8.79
N ILE A 348 -2.98 -2.83 -7.99
CA ILE A 348 -2.00 -3.89 -8.27
C ILE A 348 -2.64 -5.26 -8.45
N ASN A 349 -3.83 -5.51 -7.89
CA ASN A 349 -4.54 -6.79 -8.02
C ASN A 349 -5.01 -7.00 -9.46
N LYS A 350 -5.48 -5.94 -10.13
CA LYS A 350 -5.84 -6.01 -11.57
C LYS A 350 -4.59 -6.26 -12.43
N GLN A 351 -3.47 -5.62 -12.09
CA GLN A 351 -2.19 -5.75 -12.80
C GLN A 351 -1.59 -7.16 -12.75
N ILE A 352 -1.63 -7.85 -11.60
CA ILE A 352 -1.12 -9.23 -11.49
C ILE A 352 -1.96 -10.25 -12.29
N ALA A 353 -3.20 -9.91 -12.65
CA ALA A 353 -4.08 -10.78 -13.44
C ALA A 353 -4.02 -10.54 -14.95
N CYS A 354 -3.37 -9.46 -15.44
CA CYS A 354 -3.17 -9.22 -16.87
C CYS A 354 -2.61 -10.43 -17.64
N PRO A 355 -1.63 -11.22 -17.13
CA PRO A 355 -1.15 -12.42 -17.83
C PRO A 355 -2.21 -13.51 -18.01
N THR A 356 -3.16 -13.60 -17.07
CA THR A 356 -4.27 -14.56 -17.08
C THR A 356 -5.34 -14.15 -18.09
N VAL A 357 -5.72 -12.87 -18.10
CA VAL A 357 -6.65 -12.30 -19.10
C VAL A 357 -6.06 -12.36 -20.51
N LYS A 358 -4.76 -12.07 -20.68
CA LYS A 358 -4.07 -12.12 -21.97
C LYS A 358 -4.07 -13.51 -22.60
N ASP A 359 -3.89 -14.57 -21.81
CA ASP A 359 -3.98 -15.96 -22.30
C ASP A 359 -5.39 -16.33 -22.75
N LEU A 360 -6.41 -15.97 -21.96
CA LEU A 360 -7.82 -16.13 -22.31
C LEU A 360 -8.14 -15.50 -23.67
N ILE A 361 -7.85 -14.20 -23.83
CA ILE A 361 -8.14 -13.47 -25.08
C ILE A 361 -7.32 -14.04 -26.24
N GLN A 362 -6.01 -14.28 -26.06
CA GLN A 362 -5.16 -14.73 -27.17
C GLN A 362 -5.55 -16.13 -27.68
N ARG A 363 -5.97 -17.06 -26.80
CA ARG A 363 -6.44 -18.38 -27.21
C ARG A 363 -7.75 -18.30 -27.98
N PHE A 364 -8.72 -17.55 -27.46
CA PHE A 364 -10.01 -17.38 -28.15
C PHE A 364 -9.79 -16.69 -29.50
N ARG A 365 -8.95 -15.65 -29.57
CA ARG A 365 -8.53 -14.97 -30.80
C ARG A 365 -7.86 -15.93 -31.80
N ASN A 366 -7.00 -16.85 -31.35
CA ASN A 366 -6.39 -17.88 -32.20
C ASN A 366 -7.44 -18.85 -32.78
N VAL A 367 -8.42 -19.28 -31.98
CA VAL A 367 -9.52 -20.17 -32.41
C VAL A 367 -10.50 -19.46 -33.36
N VAL A 368 -10.84 -18.20 -33.11
CA VAL A 368 -11.70 -17.39 -33.99
C VAL A 368 -11.03 -17.17 -35.34
N LYS A 369 -9.74 -16.81 -35.36
CA LYS A 369 -9.01 -16.40 -36.56
C LYS A 369 -8.62 -17.56 -37.48
N ASN A 370 -8.31 -18.73 -36.92
CA ASN A 370 -7.82 -19.89 -37.68
C ASN A 370 -8.83 -21.05 -37.75
N GLY A 371 -9.82 -21.09 -36.85
CA GLY A 371 -10.63 -22.28 -36.57
C GLY A 371 -9.90 -23.28 -35.67
N GLN A 372 -10.64 -24.02 -34.83
CA GLN A 372 -10.07 -24.87 -33.77
C GLN A 372 -8.95 -25.79 -34.29
N GLU A 373 -9.22 -26.57 -35.33
CA GLU A 373 -8.30 -27.59 -35.86
C GLU A 373 -6.98 -27.01 -36.39
N LYS A 374 -7.02 -25.84 -37.04
CA LYS A 374 -5.83 -25.19 -37.62
C LYS A 374 -5.12 -24.26 -36.63
N SER A 375 -5.79 -23.83 -35.57
CA SER A 375 -5.22 -22.95 -34.54
C SER A 375 -4.13 -23.62 -33.71
N GLY A 376 -4.16 -24.95 -33.57
CA GLY A 376 -3.30 -25.70 -32.65
C GLY A 376 -3.67 -25.56 -31.17
N GLU A 377 -4.75 -24.84 -30.84
CA GLU A 377 -5.20 -24.61 -29.47
C GLU A 377 -5.94 -25.82 -28.85
N PRO A 378 -5.78 -26.09 -27.55
CA PRO A 378 -6.58 -27.08 -26.83
C PRO A 378 -8.07 -26.75 -26.84
N LYS A 379 -8.93 -27.77 -26.82
CA LYS A 379 -10.39 -27.64 -26.64
C LYS A 379 -10.77 -27.23 -25.22
N GLY A 380 -9.96 -27.58 -24.22
CA GLY A 380 -10.13 -27.19 -22.82
C GLY A 380 -8.82 -26.76 -22.17
N VAL A 381 -8.82 -25.60 -21.51
CA VAL A 381 -7.67 -25.07 -20.75
C VAL A 381 -8.10 -24.81 -19.31
N PHE A 382 -7.44 -25.47 -18.36
CA PHE A 382 -7.81 -25.51 -16.95
C PHE A 382 -6.61 -25.15 -16.05
N TYR A 383 -6.67 -23.96 -15.45
CA TYR A 383 -5.68 -23.49 -14.48
C TYR A 383 -6.18 -23.71 -13.05
N PHE A 384 -5.32 -24.24 -12.17
CA PHE A 384 -5.66 -24.44 -10.75
C PHE A 384 -4.78 -23.58 -9.83
N GLY A 385 -5.42 -22.81 -8.95
CA GLY A 385 -4.75 -21.83 -8.10
C GLY A 385 -5.45 -21.54 -6.78
N HIS A 386 -5.31 -20.30 -6.33
CA HIS A 386 -5.77 -19.80 -5.03
C HIS A 386 -6.70 -18.58 -5.21
N THR A 387 -7.47 -18.22 -4.18
CA THR A 387 -8.39 -17.05 -4.15
C THR A 387 -7.76 -15.78 -4.75
N VAL A 388 -6.47 -15.54 -4.50
CA VAL A 388 -5.77 -14.33 -4.96
C VAL A 388 -5.88 -14.15 -6.46
N MET A 389 -5.42 -15.12 -7.25
CA MET A 389 -5.42 -15.01 -8.71
C MET A 389 -6.83 -15.11 -9.32
N LEU A 390 -7.75 -15.85 -8.68
CA LEU A 390 -9.15 -15.93 -9.13
C LEU A 390 -9.85 -14.57 -8.99
N ALA A 391 -9.89 -14.01 -7.78
CA ALA A 391 -10.53 -12.73 -7.51
C ALA A 391 -9.84 -11.57 -8.24
N ALA A 392 -8.52 -11.61 -8.39
CA ALA A 392 -7.76 -10.66 -9.19
C ALA A 392 -8.14 -10.72 -10.68
N THR A 393 -8.40 -11.91 -11.25
CA THR A 393 -8.84 -12.07 -12.64
C THR A 393 -10.26 -11.58 -12.85
N MET A 394 -11.18 -11.90 -11.92
CA MET A 394 -12.54 -11.36 -11.95
C MET A 394 -12.55 -9.82 -11.80
N GLY A 395 -11.68 -9.27 -10.95
CA GLY A 395 -11.48 -7.83 -10.80
C GLY A 395 -10.85 -7.16 -12.03
N ALA A 396 -9.88 -7.81 -12.70
CA ALA A 396 -9.32 -7.31 -13.97
C ALA A 396 -10.33 -7.35 -15.12
N MET A 397 -11.27 -8.28 -15.10
CA MET A 397 -12.40 -8.32 -16.04
C MET A 397 -13.52 -7.30 -15.71
N GLY A 398 -13.44 -6.58 -14.58
CA GLY A 398 -14.47 -5.64 -14.13
C GLY A 398 -15.73 -6.31 -13.57
N MET A 399 -15.67 -7.61 -13.23
CA MET A 399 -16.82 -8.39 -12.76
C MET A 399 -17.27 -8.01 -11.35
N THR A 400 -16.35 -7.56 -10.50
CA THR A 400 -16.56 -7.43 -9.04
C THR A 400 -16.24 -6.04 -8.50
N GLU A 401 -16.34 -5.00 -9.35
CA GLU A 401 -16.13 -3.61 -8.94
C GLU A 401 -17.12 -3.17 -7.85
N SER A 402 -16.73 -2.16 -7.08
CA SER A 402 -17.59 -1.48 -6.10
C SER A 402 -17.39 0.03 -6.20
N GLU A 403 -18.48 0.77 -6.23
CA GLU A 403 -18.50 2.24 -6.31
C GLU A 403 -18.04 2.90 -4.99
N VAL A 404 -18.04 2.14 -3.89
CA VAL A 404 -17.64 2.57 -2.55
C VAL A 404 -16.58 1.59 -2.02
N PRO A 405 -15.48 2.09 -1.39
CA PRO A 405 -14.51 1.22 -0.73
C PRO A 405 -15.11 0.51 0.49
N PHE A 406 -14.57 -0.67 0.80
CA PHE A 406 -14.93 -1.44 1.98
C PHE A 406 -14.17 -0.90 3.19
N VAL A 407 -14.85 -0.34 4.19
CA VAL A 407 -14.21 0.26 5.38
C VAL A 407 -14.88 -0.21 6.68
N ALA A 408 -14.21 -0.03 7.81
CA ALA A 408 -14.66 -0.49 9.12
C ALA A 408 -16.01 0.11 9.60
N THR A 409 -16.51 1.16 8.93
CA THR A 409 -17.67 1.96 9.37
C THR A 409 -18.85 1.94 8.39
N ASN A 410 -18.77 1.24 7.25
CA ASN A 410 -19.83 1.29 6.22
C ASN A 410 -20.62 -0.01 6.00
N TYR A 411 -20.63 -0.94 6.94
CA TYR A 411 -21.39 -2.20 6.85
C TYR A 411 -22.85 -2.01 6.38
N GLN A 412 -23.58 -1.04 6.96
CA GLN A 412 -24.98 -0.74 6.60
C GLN A 412 -25.15 -0.33 5.13
N GLN A 413 -24.16 0.34 4.54
CA GLN A 413 -24.15 0.70 3.12
C GLN A 413 -23.83 -0.50 2.22
N MET A 414 -23.21 -1.54 2.79
CA MET A 414 -22.63 -2.69 2.09
C MET A 414 -23.40 -3.99 2.34
N ILE A 415 -24.67 -3.91 2.73
CA ILE A 415 -25.57 -5.06 2.86
C ILE A 415 -25.75 -5.74 1.49
N ASP A 416 -26.16 -4.98 0.47
CA ASP A 416 -26.40 -5.49 -0.90
C ASP A 416 -25.16 -5.43 -1.81
N ARG A 417 -23.96 -5.50 -1.21
CA ARG A 417 -22.68 -5.46 -1.92
C ARG A 417 -22.52 -6.55 -2.98
N LYS A 418 -22.00 -6.16 -4.15
CA LYS A 418 -21.68 -7.06 -5.27
C LYS A 418 -20.42 -7.91 -5.01
N PHE A 419 -19.40 -7.34 -4.37
CA PHE A 419 -18.21 -8.08 -3.95
C PHE A 419 -18.54 -8.85 -2.66
N ARG A 420 -18.71 -10.18 -2.79
CA ARG A 420 -18.87 -11.12 -1.69
C ARG A 420 -17.90 -12.28 -1.89
N THR A 421 -17.02 -12.50 -0.92
CA THR A 421 -15.94 -13.50 -1.01
C THR A 421 -16.49 -14.92 -1.10
N SER A 422 -17.66 -15.16 -0.50
CA SER A 422 -18.42 -16.40 -0.62
C SER A 422 -18.86 -16.76 -2.05
N LEU A 423 -18.88 -15.78 -2.97
CA LEU A 423 -19.22 -15.98 -4.39
C LEU A 423 -18.00 -15.83 -5.31
N VAL A 424 -17.14 -14.84 -5.04
CA VAL A 424 -15.93 -14.50 -5.82
C VAL A 424 -14.77 -15.47 -5.56
N GLY A 425 -14.71 -16.09 -4.39
CA GLY A 425 -13.65 -17.03 -4.05
C GLY A 425 -13.98 -18.01 -2.92
N PRO A 426 -15.08 -18.79 -3.00
CA PRO A 426 -15.36 -19.95 -2.13
C PRO A 426 -14.33 -21.07 -2.35
N PHE A 427 -14.38 -22.15 -1.57
CA PHE A 427 -13.66 -23.38 -1.94
C PHE A 427 -14.21 -23.92 -3.28
N GLY A 428 -13.34 -24.45 -4.14
CA GLY A 428 -13.73 -24.89 -5.50
C GLY A 428 -14.15 -23.78 -6.47
N GLY A 429 -14.26 -22.52 -5.99
CA GLY A 429 -14.69 -21.36 -6.77
C GLY A 429 -13.90 -21.18 -8.06
N ASN A 430 -14.57 -20.73 -9.11
CA ASN A 430 -14.00 -20.74 -10.45
C ASN A 430 -14.52 -19.60 -11.32
N LEU A 431 -13.78 -19.34 -12.38
CA LEU A 431 -14.13 -18.45 -13.49
C LEU A 431 -14.00 -19.28 -14.77
N ILE A 432 -15.11 -19.47 -15.48
CA ILE A 432 -15.18 -20.32 -16.68
C ILE A 432 -15.69 -19.45 -17.83
N LEU A 433 -14.98 -19.48 -18.95
CA LEU A 433 -15.40 -18.89 -20.20
C LEU A 433 -15.49 -19.94 -21.29
N VAL A 434 -16.55 -19.88 -22.08
CA VAL A 434 -16.77 -20.82 -23.19
C VAL A 434 -16.97 -20.04 -24.48
N LEU A 435 -16.06 -20.25 -25.43
CA LEU A 435 -16.17 -19.73 -26.79
C LEU A 435 -17.07 -20.63 -27.62
N TYR A 436 -18.02 -20.03 -28.33
CA TYR A 436 -18.92 -20.69 -29.28
C TYR A 436 -18.68 -20.16 -30.68
N ARG A 437 -18.85 -21.03 -31.69
CA ARG A 437 -18.98 -20.65 -33.10
C ARG A 437 -20.44 -20.79 -33.52
N CYS A 438 -21.00 -19.72 -34.07
CA CYS A 438 -22.39 -19.62 -34.50
C CYS A 438 -22.45 -19.49 -36.02
N ASN A 439 -23.16 -20.41 -36.68
CA ASN A 439 -23.26 -20.41 -38.14
C ASN A 439 -24.57 -19.77 -38.60
N SER A 440 -24.48 -18.57 -39.17
CA SER A 440 -25.57 -17.97 -39.97
C SER A 440 -25.34 -18.24 -41.45
N GLU A 441 -26.40 -18.15 -42.26
CA GLU A 441 -26.47 -18.67 -43.63
C GLU A 441 -25.45 -18.05 -44.62
N ASN A 442 -24.84 -16.92 -44.28
CA ASN A 442 -23.73 -16.33 -45.04
C ASN A 442 -22.52 -15.86 -44.18
N LYS A 443 -22.49 -16.14 -42.86
CA LYS A 443 -21.36 -15.73 -41.99
C LYS A 443 -21.25 -16.60 -40.73
N SER A 444 -20.04 -17.04 -40.39
CA SER A 444 -19.72 -17.56 -39.07
C SER A 444 -19.39 -16.42 -38.10
N THR A 445 -20.15 -16.29 -37.01
CA THR A 445 -19.84 -15.39 -35.88
C THR A 445 -19.39 -16.22 -34.67
N HIS A 446 -18.94 -15.56 -33.61
CA HIS A 446 -18.56 -16.21 -32.36
C HIS A 446 -19.18 -15.48 -31.17
N LYS A 447 -19.48 -16.22 -30.10
CA LYS A 447 -20.01 -15.71 -28.83
C LYS A 447 -19.20 -16.28 -27.66
N VAL A 448 -19.19 -15.59 -26.52
CA VAL A 448 -18.57 -16.04 -25.28
C VAL A 448 -19.63 -16.11 -24.20
N THR A 449 -19.65 -17.18 -23.39
CA THR A 449 -20.40 -17.18 -22.12
C THR A 449 -19.46 -17.17 -20.92
N ILE A 450 -19.78 -16.36 -19.91
CA ILE A 450 -18.97 -16.07 -18.71
C ILE A 450 -19.71 -16.60 -17.48
N HIS A 451 -19.03 -17.46 -16.70
CA HIS A 451 -19.57 -18.01 -15.46
C HIS A 451 -18.58 -17.81 -14.31
N ALA A 452 -19.08 -17.45 -13.14
CA ALA A 452 -18.31 -17.48 -11.90
C ALA A 452 -18.97 -18.44 -10.90
N THR A 453 -18.23 -19.44 -10.42
CA THR A 453 -18.72 -20.48 -9.51
C THR A 453 -20.01 -21.14 -10.04
N GLU A 454 -19.98 -21.61 -11.30
CA GLU A 454 -21.15 -22.13 -12.07
C GLU A 454 -22.39 -21.21 -12.18
N ARG A 455 -22.29 -19.91 -11.84
CA ARG A 455 -23.36 -18.92 -12.09
C ARG A 455 -23.02 -18.09 -13.34
N PRO A 456 -23.92 -17.89 -14.32
CA PRO A 456 -23.69 -16.89 -15.36
C PRO A 456 -23.47 -15.51 -14.74
N TRP A 457 -22.50 -14.75 -15.26
CA TRP A 457 -22.11 -13.47 -14.67
C TRP A 457 -22.26 -12.32 -15.66
N SER A 458 -23.32 -11.53 -15.49
CA SER A 458 -23.60 -10.36 -16.32
C SER A 458 -22.52 -9.29 -16.21
N LEU A 459 -22.08 -8.77 -17.36
CA LEU A 459 -21.32 -7.53 -17.48
C LEU A 459 -22.21 -6.47 -18.15
N PRO A 460 -21.89 -5.16 -18.06
CA PRO A 460 -22.71 -4.11 -18.69
C PRO A 460 -23.00 -4.34 -20.17
N ASP A 461 -22.02 -4.89 -20.91
CA ASP A 461 -22.07 -5.16 -22.34
C ASP A 461 -22.42 -6.64 -22.66
N CYS A 462 -22.65 -7.46 -21.62
CA CYS A 462 -22.94 -8.89 -21.73
C CYS A 462 -24.03 -9.31 -20.72
N PRO A 463 -25.31 -9.06 -21.00
CA PRO A 463 -26.41 -9.53 -20.17
C PRO A 463 -26.40 -11.06 -20.05
N ASP A 464 -26.84 -11.56 -18.90
CA ASP A 464 -26.90 -12.98 -18.53
C ASP A 464 -25.59 -13.76 -18.76
N GLY A 465 -24.46 -13.04 -18.72
CA GLY A 465 -23.13 -13.58 -18.97
C GLY A 465 -22.86 -13.96 -20.43
N VAL A 466 -23.64 -13.48 -21.40
CA VAL A 466 -23.45 -13.77 -22.84
C VAL A 466 -22.93 -12.53 -23.58
N CYS A 467 -21.77 -12.67 -24.23
CA CYS A 467 -21.18 -11.65 -25.09
C CYS A 467 -21.15 -12.11 -26.55
N ASP A 468 -21.27 -11.17 -27.50
CA ASP A 468 -20.71 -11.38 -28.84
C ASP A 468 -19.18 -11.24 -28.80
N TRP A 469 -18.47 -12.07 -29.57
CA TRP A 469 -17.01 -12.12 -29.51
C TRP A 469 -16.38 -10.78 -29.87
N ASP A 470 -16.84 -10.10 -30.91
CA ASP A 470 -16.22 -8.86 -31.39
C ASP A 470 -16.28 -7.75 -30.29
N THR A 471 -17.37 -7.67 -29.54
CA THR A 471 -17.53 -6.78 -28.37
C THR A 471 -16.66 -7.19 -27.18
N PHE A 472 -16.60 -8.49 -26.88
CA PHE A 472 -15.77 -9.03 -25.80
C PHE A 472 -14.27 -8.86 -26.08
N GLU A 473 -13.86 -9.08 -27.33
CA GLU A 473 -12.49 -8.89 -27.81
C GLU A 473 -12.10 -7.41 -27.71
N GLN A 474 -12.90 -6.50 -28.28
CA GLN A 474 -12.66 -5.05 -28.21
C GLN A 474 -12.49 -4.55 -26.75
N LYS A 475 -13.29 -5.07 -25.81
CA LYS A 475 -13.23 -4.68 -24.39
C LYS A 475 -11.94 -5.08 -23.68
N TYR A 476 -11.27 -6.15 -24.12
CA TYR A 476 -10.07 -6.68 -23.47
C TYR A 476 -8.84 -6.70 -24.40
N ALA A 477 -8.95 -6.20 -25.64
CA ALA A 477 -7.88 -6.13 -26.63
C ALA A 477 -6.67 -5.37 -26.10
N ASP A 478 -6.86 -4.20 -25.49
CA ASP A 478 -5.76 -3.42 -24.89
C ASP A 478 -5.02 -4.21 -23.80
N THR A 479 -5.73 -5.04 -23.00
CA THR A 479 -5.14 -5.92 -21.98
C THR A 479 -4.42 -7.13 -22.59
N ALA A 480 -4.84 -7.55 -23.79
CA ALA A 480 -4.23 -8.65 -24.52
C ALA A 480 -3.02 -8.20 -25.36
N ASP A 481 -3.01 -7.00 -25.92
CA ASP A 481 -2.01 -6.52 -26.86
C ASP A 481 -0.96 -5.62 -26.20
N HIS A 482 -1.37 -4.65 -25.38
CA HIS A 482 -0.43 -3.87 -24.59
C HIS A 482 0.10 -4.66 -23.40
N SER A 483 1.30 -4.30 -22.95
CA SER A 483 1.98 -4.90 -21.81
C SER A 483 2.80 -3.87 -21.01
N SER A 484 2.25 -2.64 -20.99
CA SER A 484 2.79 -1.47 -20.31
C SER A 484 1.68 -0.85 -19.46
N ILE A 485 1.97 -0.51 -18.21
CA ILE A 485 0.98 0.07 -17.28
C ILE A 485 0.85 1.56 -17.58
N ALA A 486 -0.14 1.94 -18.38
CA ALA A 486 -0.31 3.32 -18.86
C ALA A 486 -1.71 3.94 -18.63
N ILE A 487 -2.75 3.15 -18.34
CA ILE A 487 -4.14 3.62 -18.25
C ILE A 487 -4.78 3.14 -16.94
N LEU A 488 -4.86 4.03 -15.94
CA LEU A 488 -5.84 4.12 -14.83
C LEU A 488 -5.34 5.08 -13.71
N MET A 489 -4.96 6.30 -14.10
CA MET A 489 -4.52 7.38 -13.17
C MET A 489 -5.59 8.49 -13.09
N ALA A 490 -6.82 8.12 -12.71
CA ALA A 490 -7.98 9.03 -12.79
C ALA A 490 -9.09 8.76 -11.77
N SER A 491 -8.77 8.55 -10.48
CA SER A 491 -9.67 8.84 -9.32
C SER A 491 -9.04 8.48 -7.96
N VAL A 492 -9.63 9.04 -6.90
CA VAL A 492 -9.42 8.76 -5.45
C VAL A 492 -8.04 9.10 -4.87
N GLY A 493 -7.99 10.23 -4.15
CA GLY A 493 -7.13 10.45 -2.99
C GLY A 493 -7.99 10.71 -1.74
N LEU A 494 -7.37 10.76 -0.55
CA LEU A 494 -8.02 10.67 0.78
C LEU A 494 -8.54 9.23 1.04
N VAL A 495 -8.46 8.60 2.22
CA VAL A 495 -8.35 9.05 3.64
C VAL A 495 -7.23 8.26 4.37
N GLN A 496 -6.91 8.59 5.63
CA GLN A 496 -5.92 7.88 6.49
C GLN A 496 -6.54 7.36 7.82
N PRO A 497 -6.04 6.25 8.41
CA PRO A 497 -6.71 5.52 9.49
C PRO A 497 -6.13 5.73 10.91
N ALA A 498 -6.78 5.12 11.91
CA ALA A 498 -6.29 4.97 13.31
C ALA A 498 -5.83 3.52 13.61
N ALA A 499 -5.02 3.32 14.66
CA ALA A 499 -4.14 2.15 14.78
C ALA A 499 -4.59 1.02 15.75
N VAL A 500 -4.53 -0.22 15.23
CA VAL A 500 -4.69 -1.55 15.87
C VAL A 500 -3.67 -1.91 16.99
N ASP A 501 -3.86 -3.02 17.72
CA ASP A 501 -2.84 -3.63 18.61
C ASP A 501 -2.08 -4.81 17.93
N GLN A 502 -0.91 -5.19 18.44
CA GLN A 502 0.07 -6.03 17.73
C GLN A 502 0.78 -7.06 18.64
N GLU A 503 0.89 -8.30 18.15
CA GLU A 503 1.50 -9.45 18.84
C GLU A 503 3.01 -9.19 19.17
N ARG A 504 3.44 -9.52 20.41
CA ARG A 504 4.78 -9.16 20.95
C ARG A 504 5.92 -9.95 20.27
N THR A 505 6.44 -9.45 19.16
CA THR A 505 7.61 -10.02 18.46
C THR A 505 8.93 -9.38 18.89
N CYS A 506 10.01 -10.16 18.89
CA CYS A 506 11.38 -9.64 19.07
C CYS A 506 11.91 -9.06 17.76
N TYR A 507 12.74 -8.03 17.87
CA TYR A 507 13.52 -7.49 16.76
C TYR A 507 14.63 -8.47 16.35
N ASP A 508 14.58 -9.04 15.13
CA ASP A 508 15.67 -9.86 14.59
C ASP A 508 16.59 -8.99 13.69
N PRO A 509 17.84 -8.72 14.10
CA PRO A 509 18.83 -8.00 13.30
C PRO A 509 19.10 -8.55 11.89
N ARG A 510 18.64 -9.76 11.56
CA ARG A 510 18.80 -10.38 10.23
C ARG A 510 17.55 -10.32 9.36
N ARG A 511 16.38 -9.97 9.91
CA ARG A 511 15.09 -9.85 9.18
C ARG A 511 14.61 -8.40 9.13
N ASP A 512 14.69 -7.73 10.26
CA ASP A 512 14.07 -6.42 10.47
C ASP A 512 15.04 -5.25 10.27
N LEU A 513 16.30 -5.55 9.92
CA LEU A 513 17.32 -4.53 9.65
C LEU A 513 16.83 -3.51 8.61
N TYR A 514 16.81 -2.27 9.06
CA TYR A 514 16.64 -1.09 8.24
C TYR A 514 17.87 -0.22 8.48
N PRO A 515 18.90 -0.29 7.61
CA PRO A 515 20.21 0.30 7.90
C PRO A 515 20.24 1.82 7.71
N TYR A 516 19.14 2.44 7.29
CA TYR A 516 19.08 3.80 6.79
C TYR A 516 18.59 4.79 7.85
N PHE A 517 19.41 5.79 8.17
CA PHE A 517 19.19 6.76 9.23
C PHE A 517 19.49 8.20 8.76
N SER A 518 19.11 8.52 7.52
CA SER A 518 19.42 9.80 6.87
C SER A 518 20.94 10.10 6.97
N THR A 519 21.34 11.32 7.31
CA THR A 519 22.74 11.78 7.33
C THR A 519 23.56 11.28 8.53
N ARG A 520 23.06 10.30 9.28
CA ARG A 520 23.82 9.55 10.30
C ARG A 520 23.87 8.05 9.99
N THR A 521 23.46 7.64 8.79
CA THR A 521 23.66 6.29 8.26
C THR A 521 25.16 5.95 8.24
N ALA A 522 25.49 4.73 8.68
CA ALA A 522 26.86 4.20 8.70
C ALA A 522 27.40 4.00 7.27
N TYR A 523 28.60 4.48 6.96
CA TYR A 523 29.10 4.48 5.58
C TYR A 523 29.32 3.05 5.04
N GLU A 524 29.97 2.20 5.83
CA GLU A 524 30.26 0.80 5.50
C GLU A 524 29.01 -0.11 5.39
N ARG A 525 27.79 0.43 5.64
CA ARG A 525 26.51 -0.25 5.33
C ARG A 525 25.88 0.19 4.01
N VAL A 526 26.34 1.30 3.41
CA VAL A 526 25.65 1.95 2.27
C VAL A 526 26.55 2.57 1.20
N HIS A 527 27.87 2.40 1.18
CA HIS A 527 28.68 2.81 0.03
C HIS A 527 28.39 1.95 -1.22
N GLY A 528 28.85 2.43 -2.39
CA GLY A 528 28.85 1.70 -3.65
C GLY A 528 30.18 0.98 -3.90
N ASN A 529 30.44 0.63 -5.16
CA ASN A 529 31.75 0.20 -5.64
C ASN A 529 32.15 1.14 -6.79
N VAL A 530 33.33 1.75 -6.68
CA VAL A 530 33.85 2.65 -7.71
C VAL A 530 34.15 1.87 -8.99
N SER A 531 33.77 2.44 -10.13
CA SER A 531 33.83 1.84 -11.45
C SER A 531 34.69 2.67 -12.42
N ARG A 532 35.10 2.04 -13.52
CA ARG A 532 35.99 2.64 -14.53
C ARG A 532 35.37 2.50 -15.93
N PRO A 533 35.72 3.39 -16.88
CA PRO A 533 35.55 3.15 -18.31
C PRO A 533 36.30 1.90 -18.79
N GLU A 534 36.07 1.49 -20.04
CA GLU A 534 36.80 0.42 -20.70
C GLU A 534 38.32 0.70 -20.81
N SER A 535 39.10 -0.35 -21.05
CA SER A 535 40.57 -0.39 -20.89
C SER A 535 41.38 0.48 -21.86
N SER A 536 40.75 1.25 -22.74
CA SER A 536 41.39 2.24 -23.62
C SER A 536 41.59 3.61 -22.95
N CYS A 537 41.02 3.82 -21.76
CA CYS A 537 41.05 5.09 -21.02
C CYS A 537 42.02 5.06 -19.82
N VAL A 538 42.99 5.99 -19.82
CA VAL A 538 43.94 6.19 -18.72
C VAL A 538 43.44 7.30 -17.80
N PRO A 539 43.30 7.10 -16.48
CA PRO A 539 42.92 8.15 -15.55
C PRO A 539 44.07 9.16 -15.37
N MET A 540 43.75 10.45 -15.47
CA MET A 540 44.72 11.56 -15.40
C MET A 540 44.66 12.32 -14.07
N GLN A 541 43.48 12.43 -13.46
CA GLN A 541 43.28 13.06 -12.15
C GLN A 541 42.02 12.51 -11.47
N ILE A 542 42.08 12.41 -10.14
CA ILE A 542 40.94 12.16 -9.26
C ILE A 542 40.64 13.38 -8.38
N TRP A 543 39.43 13.92 -8.47
CA TRP A 543 38.93 15.00 -7.62
C TRP A 543 37.87 14.45 -6.66
N VAL A 544 37.98 14.77 -5.36
CA VAL A 544 37.14 14.22 -4.30
C VAL A 544 36.68 15.30 -3.33
N LEU A 545 35.36 15.50 -3.23
CA LEU A 545 34.75 16.15 -2.06
C LEU A 545 34.21 15.07 -1.13
N SER A 546 34.81 14.90 0.05
CA SER A 546 34.34 14.01 1.10
C SER A 546 33.75 14.80 2.28
N ARG A 547 32.61 14.34 2.79
CA ARG A 547 32.12 14.72 4.12
C ARG A 547 32.97 14.00 5.17
N HIS A 548 33.19 14.63 6.33
CA HIS A 548 33.76 13.95 7.49
C HIS A 548 33.13 12.58 7.81
N GLY A 549 33.93 11.67 8.37
CA GLY A 549 33.50 10.34 8.79
C GLY A 549 32.55 10.32 9.98
N THR A 550 32.22 9.12 10.43
CA THR A 550 31.36 8.89 11.60
C THR A 550 31.89 9.62 12.84
N ARG A 551 30.99 10.30 13.56
CA ARG A 551 31.34 11.21 14.67
C ARG A 551 30.48 10.97 15.92
N TYR A 552 30.94 11.48 17.05
CA TYR A 552 30.14 11.57 18.28
C TYR A 552 29.03 12.63 18.17
N PRO A 553 28.02 12.63 19.06
CA PRO A 553 26.83 13.47 18.95
C PRO A 553 27.19 14.95 19.15
N GLY A 554 26.32 15.85 18.69
CA GLY A 554 26.55 17.28 18.89
C GLY A 554 26.30 17.74 20.32
N LYS A 555 26.93 18.85 20.74
CA LYS A 555 26.81 19.38 22.12
C LYS A 555 25.35 19.60 22.58
N LYS A 556 24.43 19.92 21.66
CA LYS A 556 22.99 20.05 21.95
C LYS A 556 22.25 18.71 22.15
N VAL A 557 22.81 17.61 21.65
CA VAL A 557 22.21 16.25 21.68
C VAL A 557 22.74 15.43 22.86
N VAL A 558 24.00 15.63 23.27
CA VAL A 558 24.62 14.89 24.40
C VAL A 558 23.75 14.86 25.68
N PRO A 559 23.17 15.98 26.17
CA PRO A 559 22.31 15.95 27.37
C PRO A 559 21.05 15.10 27.20
N GLN A 560 20.49 15.04 25.99
CA GLN A 560 19.29 14.26 25.68
C GLN A 560 19.59 12.75 25.74
N LEU A 561 20.75 12.35 25.22
CA LEU A 561 21.21 10.96 25.25
C LEU A 561 21.60 10.49 26.65
N LEU A 562 22.12 11.39 27.49
CA LEU A 562 22.43 11.10 28.89
C LEU A 562 21.19 10.92 29.79
N ALA A 563 20.01 11.33 29.34
CA ALA A 563 18.74 11.05 30.05
C ALA A 563 18.18 9.64 29.78
N LEU A 564 18.64 8.96 28.73
CA LEU A 564 18.11 7.65 28.30
C LEU A 564 18.23 6.50 29.33
N PRO A 565 19.19 6.46 30.27
CA PRO A 565 19.19 5.45 31.35
C PRO A 565 17.96 5.53 32.26
N ALA A 566 17.46 6.74 32.56
CA ALA A 566 16.23 6.89 33.34
C ALA A 566 14.99 6.46 32.53
N LEU A 567 15.00 6.70 31.21
CA LEU A 567 13.95 6.23 30.30
C LEU A 567 13.93 4.70 30.21
N ARG A 568 15.10 4.06 30.06
CA ARG A 568 15.31 2.59 30.11
C ARG A 568 14.70 2.00 31.38
N ASP A 569 14.99 2.61 32.53
CA ASP A 569 14.52 2.13 33.84
C ASP A 569 13.02 2.32 34.05
N GLN A 570 12.40 3.27 33.34
CA GLN A 570 10.94 3.41 33.33
C GLN A 570 10.28 2.42 32.38
N ILE A 571 10.83 2.22 31.17
CA ILE A 571 10.35 1.19 30.21
C ILE A 571 10.39 -0.21 30.86
N ALA A 572 11.45 -0.52 31.62
CA ALA A 572 11.56 -1.74 32.40
C ALA A 572 10.37 -1.94 33.37
N LYS A 573 10.04 -0.91 34.15
CA LYS A 573 8.94 -0.93 35.13
C LYS A 573 7.56 -0.99 34.47
N ASN A 574 7.38 -0.31 33.33
CA ASN A 574 6.15 -0.39 32.54
C ASN A 574 5.94 -1.81 32.03
N HIS A 575 7.00 -2.47 31.55
CA HIS A 575 6.89 -3.87 31.12
C HIS A 575 6.62 -4.82 32.30
N GLU A 576 7.26 -4.62 33.45
CA GLU A 576 7.06 -5.44 34.66
C GLU A 576 5.64 -5.37 35.24
N LYS A 577 4.87 -4.32 34.91
CA LYS A 577 3.43 -4.21 35.20
C LYS A 577 2.52 -4.89 34.16
N GLY A 578 3.07 -5.26 33.01
CA GLY A 578 2.34 -5.77 31.85
C GLY A 578 2.12 -4.74 30.72
N ASP A 579 2.29 -3.44 30.99
CA ASP A 579 1.93 -2.35 30.07
C ASP A 579 2.75 -2.35 28.77
N GLY A 580 4.05 -2.68 28.86
CA GLY A 580 4.98 -2.63 27.72
C GLY A 580 4.87 -3.83 26.77
N ARG A 581 5.02 -3.62 25.45
CA ARG A 581 4.88 -4.66 24.41
C ARG A 581 6.19 -5.11 23.73
N LEU A 582 7.35 -4.60 24.13
CA LEU A 582 8.66 -5.20 23.78
C LEU A 582 8.69 -6.69 24.18
N CYS A 583 9.44 -7.53 23.46
CA CYS A 583 9.66 -8.91 23.89
C CYS A 583 10.71 -9.01 25.01
N ASP A 584 10.73 -10.15 25.74
CA ASP A 584 11.70 -10.38 26.82
C ASP A 584 13.17 -10.25 26.39
N GLU A 585 13.54 -10.77 25.22
CA GLU A 585 14.93 -10.73 24.75
C GLU A 585 15.43 -9.28 24.57
N ASP A 586 14.61 -8.43 23.95
CA ASP A 586 14.94 -7.02 23.73
C ASP A 586 14.82 -6.20 25.02
N LEU A 587 13.88 -6.54 25.91
CA LEU A 587 13.79 -5.95 27.24
C LEU A 587 15.05 -6.25 28.06
N GLN A 588 15.58 -7.48 28.01
CA GLN A 588 16.81 -7.85 28.70
C GLN A 588 18.04 -7.18 28.09
N LYS A 589 18.14 -7.08 26.75
CA LYS A 589 19.18 -6.24 26.09
C LYS A 589 19.08 -4.78 26.57
N LEU A 590 17.86 -4.25 26.68
CA LEU A 590 17.60 -2.85 27.04
C LEU A 590 17.97 -2.59 28.49
N LYS A 591 17.55 -3.45 29.44
CA LYS A 591 17.95 -3.41 30.86
C LYS A 591 19.48 -3.43 31.03
N ASN A 592 20.18 -4.25 30.26
CA ASN A 592 21.64 -4.37 30.31
C ASN A 592 22.41 -3.22 29.62
N TRP A 593 21.74 -2.41 28.78
CA TRP A 593 22.39 -1.32 28.04
C TRP A 593 22.88 -0.19 28.96
N LYS A 594 24.04 0.37 28.59
CA LYS A 594 24.66 1.54 29.24
C LYS A 594 25.17 2.49 28.15
N PRO A 595 25.10 3.81 28.33
CA PRO A 595 25.63 4.78 27.37
C PRO A 595 27.14 4.61 27.22
N ASP A 596 27.64 4.82 26.00
CA ASP A 596 29.08 4.89 25.73
C ASP A 596 29.71 6.05 26.53
N ARG A 597 30.85 5.79 27.18
CA ARG A 597 31.63 6.78 27.95
C ARG A 597 31.98 8.04 27.16
N ASN A 598 32.01 7.95 25.83
CA ASN A 598 32.28 9.04 24.90
C ASN A 598 31.04 9.93 24.63
N ILE A 599 29.87 9.64 25.19
CA ILE A 599 28.70 10.52 25.13
C ILE A 599 28.85 11.62 26.21
N ASN A 600 29.75 12.56 25.93
CA ASN A 600 30.06 13.67 26.85
C ASN A 600 30.47 14.94 26.08
N ASN A 601 30.49 16.09 26.80
CA ASN A 601 30.72 17.40 26.18
C ASN A 601 32.16 17.63 25.66
N ALA A 602 33.15 16.84 26.08
CA ALA A 602 34.52 16.92 25.58
C ALA A 602 34.68 16.17 24.24
N MET A 603 33.99 15.04 24.08
CA MET A 603 33.97 14.25 22.84
C MET A 603 32.94 14.74 21.80
N ALA A 604 32.04 15.65 22.19
CA ALA A 604 30.96 16.13 21.33
C ALA A 604 31.44 16.76 20.01
N ASP A 605 30.78 16.41 18.91
CA ASP A 605 31.11 16.80 17.53
C ASP A 605 32.51 16.39 17.00
N LEU A 606 33.30 15.61 17.77
CA LEU A 606 34.57 15.02 17.35
C LEU A 606 34.37 13.76 16.50
N LEU A 607 35.34 13.44 15.64
CA LEU A 607 35.41 12.15 14.93
C LEU A 607 35.41 10.99 15.93
N ALA A 608 34.69 9.91 15.61
CA ALA A 608 34.73 8.66 16.35
C ALA A 608 35.72 7.68 15.66
N PRO A 609 36.20 6.61 16.32
CA PRO A 609 37.14 5.66 15.71
C PRO A 609 36.65 5.07 14.39
N GLN A 610 35.38 4.68 14.31
CA GLN A 610 34.74 4.23 13.06
C GLN A 610 34.81 5.30 11.95
N GLY A 611 34.89 6.58 12.27
CA GLY A 611 35.09 7.66 11.30
C GLY A 611 36.53 7.80 10.80
N GLU A 612 37.53 7.28 11.53
CA GLU A 612 38.88 7.09 11.00
C GLU A 612 38.91 5.86 10.08
N ASP A 613 38.19 4.79 10.42
CA ASP A 613 38.04 3.59 9.59
C ASP A 613 37.28 3.87 8.28
N ASP A 614 36.13 4.57 8.34
CA ASP A 614 35.32 4.97 7.18
C ASP A 614 36.18 5.63 6.09
N LEU A 615 37.10 6.53 6.50
CA LEU A 615 37.98 7.27 5.58
C LEU A 615 39.23 6.48 5.17
N GLN A 616 39.79 5.64 6.03
CA GLN A 616 40.90 4.75 5.65
C GLN A 616 40.45 3.70 4.63
N PHE A 617 39.27 3.10 4.80
CA PHE A 617 38.76 2.09 3.88
C PHE A 617 38.32 2.72 2.56
N LEU A 618 37.67 3.90 2.57
CA LEU A 618 37.41 4.67 1.36
C LEU A 618 38.70 4.96 0.56
N ALA A 619 39.75 5.43 1.24
CA ALA A 619 41.05 5.68 0.61
C ALA A 619 41.64 4.41 -0.02
N GLN A 620 41.63 3.28 0.70
CA GLN A 620 42.09 1.99 0.18
C GLN A 620 41.25 1.48 -1.00
N ARG A 621 39.93 1.70 -1.00
CA ARG A 621 39.05 1.35 -2.13
C ARG A 621 39.38 2.20 -3.36
N LEU A 622 39.59 3.51 -3.20
CA LEU A 622 40.03 4.40 -4.28
C LEU A 622 41.42 4.04 -4.80
N GLN A 623 42.37 3.68 -3.93
CA GLN A 623 43.70 3.23 -4.34
C GLN A 623 43.65 1.96 -5.19
N ARG A 624 42.80 0.99 -4.84
CA ARG A 624 42.58 -0.23 -5.63
C ARG A 624 41.85 0.04 -6.95
N ALA A 625 41.00 1.07 -7.01
CA ALA A 625 40.30 1.48 -8.22
C ALA A 625 41.22 2.23 -9.20
N PHE A 626 42.09 3.11 -8.71
CA PHE A 626 42.96 3.97 -9.53
C PHE A 626 44.44 3.81 -9.16
N PRO A 627 45.03 2.61 -9.30
CA PRO A 627 46.43 2.38 -8.95
C PRO A 627 47.39 3.30 -9.72
N GLU A 628 47.06 3.69 -10.95
CA GLU A 628 47.84 4.62 -11.77
C GLU A 628 47.95 6.03 -11.17
N LEU A 629 46.95 6.44 -10.38
CA LEU A 629 46.92 7.74 -9.70
C LEU A 629 47.30 7.64 -8.22
N LEU A 630 47.15 6.47 -7.58
CA LEU A 630 47.12 6.35 -6.11
C LEU A 630 47.95 5.19 -5.52
N GLN A 631 48.33 4.19 -6.30
CA GLN A 631 49.19 3.08 -5.84
C GLN A 631 50.65 3.33 -6.24
N ILE A 632 51.22 4.38 -5.66
CA ILE A 632 52.54 4.92 -6.02
C ILE A 632 53.55 4.80 -4.88
N ASP A 633 54.84 4.88 -5.21
CA ASP A 633 55.91 4.92 -4.22
C ASP A 633 55.90 6.28 -3.48
N THR A 634 55.59 6.25 -2.18
CA THR A 634 55.46 7.44 -1.33
C THR A 634 56.78 8.17 -1.04
N ARG A 635 57.90 7.68 -1.59
CA ARG A 635 59.21 8.37 -1.64
C ARG A 635 59.35 9.28 -2.86
N ASN A 636 58.57 9.05 -3.92
CA ASN A 636 58.65 9.77 -5.19
C ASN A 636 57.57 10.86 -5.34
N VAL A 637 56.62 10.94 -4.40
CA VAL A 637 55.59 11.99 -4.32
C VAL A 637 56.24 13.36 -4.25
N GLN A 638 55.90 14.23 -5.20
CA GLN A 638 56.16 15.66 -5.07
C GLN A 638 55.04 16.32 -4.25
N PRO A 639 55.30 17.38 -3.46
CA PRO A 639 54.28 18.02 -2.62
C PRO A 639 53.01 18.39 -3.39
N ASP A 640 53.16 18.85 -4.64
CA ASP A 640 52.08 19.30 -5.51
C ASP A 640 51.43 18.19 -6.36
N ASP A 641 51.87 16.94 -6.24
CA ASP A 641 51.18 15.80 -6.87
C ASP A 641 49.77 15.61 -6.31
N TYR A 642 49.54 15.97 -5.05
CA TYR A 642 48.25 15.80 -4.38
C TYR A 642 47.90 16.99 -3.48
N VAL A 643 46.71 17.54 -3.70
CA VAL A 643 46.18 18.67 -2.95
C VAL A 643 45.20 18.17 -1.89
N PHE A 644 45.49 18.46 -0.62
CA PHE A 644 44.61 18.12 0.50
C PHE A 644 44.10 19.39 1.18
N ARG A 645 42.79 19.47 1.46
CA ARG A 645 42.22 20.59 2.23
C ARG A 645 41.05 20.14 3.09
N SER A 646 40.90 20.74 4.27
CA SER A 646 39.76 20.49 5.15
C SER A 646 39.19 21.82 5.66
N THR A 647 37.92 21.83 6.03
CA THR A 647 37.40 22.94 6.83
C THR A 647 38.02 22.92 8.23
N ASP A 648 38.05 24.07 8.93
CA ASP A 648 38.59 24.14 10.29
C ASP A 648 37.64 23.54 11.35
N THR A 649 37.61 22.20 11.42
CA THR A 649 37.04 21.45 12.55
C THR A 649 37.87 20.20 12.79
N GLN A 650 37.93 19.70 14.03
CA GLN A 650 38.66 18.45 14.33
C GLN A 650 38.19 17.30 13.46
N ARG A 651 36.87 17.10 13.30
CA ARG A 651 36.34 15.96 12.53
C ARG A 651 36.73 15.97 11.06
N THR A 652 36.86 17.13 10.42
CA THR A 652 37.31 17.25 9.03
C THR A 652 38.83 17.14 8.89
N LYS A 653 39.59 17.70 9.85
CA LYS A 653 41.06 17.55 9.92
C LYS A 653 41.50 16.10 10.15
N GLU A 654 40.85 15.38 11.08
CA GLU A 654 41.16 13.96 11.31
C GLU A 654 40.60 13.04 10.22
N SER A 655 39.48 13.40 9.55
CA SER A 655 39.02 12.67 8.35
C SER A 655 40.06 12.76 7.22
N LEU A 656 40.60 13.97 6.97
CA LEU A 656 41.67 14.20 5.99
C LEU A 656 42.90 13.36 6.31
N LYS A 657 43.38 13.40 7.57
CA LYS A 657 44.53 12.58 8.01
C LYS A 657 44.27 11.09 7.86
N SER A 658 43.08 10.61 8.23
CA SER A 658 42.72 9.20 8.14
C SER A 658 42.70 8.71 6.70
N PHE A 659 42.13 9.49 5.79
CA PHE A 659 42.16 9.21 4.36
C PHE A 659 43.61 9.24 3.81
N ALA A 660 44.42 10.22 4.21
CA ALA A 660 45.83 10.30 3.81
C ALA A 660 46.66 9.10 4.31
N ARG A 661 46.46 8.64 5.56
CA ARG A 661 47.02 7.38 6.08
C ARG A 661 46.53 6.18 5.27
N GLY A 662 45.25 6.14 4.90
CA GLY A 662 44.67 5.07 4.09
C GLY A 662 45.21 4.98 2.66
N LEU A 663 45.63 6.10 2.07
CA LEU A 663 46.34 6.12 0.77
C LEU A 663 47.83 5.80 0.92
N PHE A 664 48.53 6.48 1.84
CA PHE A 664 50.00 6.56 1.82
C PHE A 664 50.71 5.93 3.03
N GLY A 665 49.97 5.28 3.94
CA GLY A 665 50.48 4.67 5.16
C GLY A 665 50.87 5.66 6.28
N ARG A 666 50.86 6.96 6.01
CA ARG A 666 51.16 8.07 6.94
C ARG A 666 50.41 9.33 6.50
N SER A 667 50.21 10.30 7.40
CA SER A 667 49.37 11.49 7.12
C SER A 667 50.11 12.67 6.49
N GLU A 668 51.45 12.61 6.41
CA GLU A 668 52.35 13.75 6.16
C GLU A 668 52.96 13.75 4.74
N VAL A 669 52.28 13.17 3.75
CA VAL A 669 52.88 12.83 2.43
C VAL A 669 52.65 13.89 1.35
N ALA A 670 51.67 14.76 1.51
CA ALA A 670 51.17 15.64 0.45
C ALA A 670 50.84 17.05 0.95
N ARG A 671 50.71 18.02 0.03
CA ARG A 671 50.44 19.42 0.36
C ARG A 671 49.06 19.60 0.96
N VAL A 672 49.02 19.77 2.27
CA VAL A 672 47.84 20.30 2.98
C VAL A 672 47.78 21.82 2.75
N MET A 673 46.74 22.30 2.08
CA MET A 673 46.50 23.72 1.88
C MET A 673 46.21 24.43 3.21
N SER A 674 46.65 25.69 3.32
CA SER A 674 46.16 26.59 4.37
C SER A 674 44.64 26.75 4.27
N ILE A 675 43.97 26.78 5.41
CA ILE A 675 42.53 27.02 5.49
C ILE A 675 42.31 28.55 5.46
N PRO A 676 41.62 29.13 4.47
CA PRO A 676 41.35 30.56 4.43
C PRO A 676 40.44 31.00 5.58
N VAL A 677 40.61 32.24 6.05
CA VAL A 677 39.71 32.83 7.06
C VAL A 677 38.29 32.98 6.51
N ASN A 678 38.17 33.45 5.27
CA ASN A 678 36.92 33.47 4.50
C ASN A 678 36.93 32.27 3.53
N ASP A 679 36.53 31.09 4.02
CA ASP A 679 36.46 29.88 3.21
C ASP A 679 35.18 29.85 2.34
N THR A 680 35.26 30.46 1.16
CA THR A 680 34.21 30.46 0.13
C THR A 680 34.12 29.16 -0.70
N LEU A 681 35.02 28.20 -0.51
CA LEU A 681 35.02 26.94 -1.28
C LEU A 681 34.35 25.81 -0.49
N LEU A 682 34.78 25.60 0.76
CA LEU A 682 34.32 24.51 1.61
C LEU A 682 33.30 24.96 2.67
N GLN A 683 33.18 26.27 2.93
CA GLN A 683 32.13 26.85 3.78
C GLN A 683 31.43 28.09 3.15
N PRO A 684 31.10 28.12 1.84
CA PRO A 684 30.44 29.27 1.19
C PRO A 684 29.18 29.72 1.93
N ASN A 685 28.40 28.77 2.45
CA ASN A 685 27.17 29.03 3.18
C ASN A 685 27.36 29.85 4.48
N LYS A 686 28.57 29.91 5.06
CA LYS A 686 28.87 30.72 6.26
C LYS A 686 29.25 32.16 5.93
N HIS A 687 29.61 32.41 4.68
CA HIS A 687 30.17 33.67 4.20
C HIS A 687 29.21 34.34 3.21
N CYS A 688 27.92 33.98 3.29
CA CYS A 688 26.90 34.36 2.32
C CYS A 688 25.66 34.95 3.02
N PRO A 689 25.58 36.27 3.24
CA PRO A 689 24.42 36.89 3.90
C PRO A 689 23.06 36.57 3.24
N ALA A 690 23.02 36.36 1.91
CA ALA A 690 21.81 35.90 1.22
C ALA A 690 21.39 34.46 1.60
N TRP A 691 22.32 33.58 1.97
CA TRP A 691 22.02 32.22 2.43
C TRP A 691 21.27 32.23 3.77
N ASP A 692 21.70 33.08 4.70
CA ASP A 692 21.05 33.21 6.01
C ASP A 692 19.71 33.95 5.89
N LYS A 693 19.63 35.01 5.06
CA LYS A 693 18.37 35.74 4.80
C LYS A 693 17.30 34.88 4.13
N SER A 694 17.68 33.96 3.26
CA SER A 694 16.77 33.00 2.62
C SER A 694 16.55 31.73 3.45
N TYR A 695 16.96 31.73 4.73
CA TYR A 695 16.55 30.76 5.73
C TYR A 695 15.58 31.44 6.71
N ASP A 696 14.30 31.52 6.33
CA ASP A 696 13.23 31.88 7.25
C ASP A 696 12.89 30.65 8.12
N PRO A 697 12.98 30.69 9.47
CA PRO A 697 12.65 29.54 10.32
C PRO A 697 11.17 29.11 10.29
N ILE A 698 10.26 29.97 9.83
CA ILE A 698 8.82 29.72 9.71
C ILE A 698 8.48 29.05 8.38
N LEU A 699 9.18 29.44 7.29
CA LEU A 699 8.93 28.92 5.93
C LEU A 699 9.87 27.77 5.54
N THR A 700 11.12 27.78 6.02
CA THR A 700 12.13 26.80 5.63
C THR A 700 11.92 25.50 6.39
N ASN A 701 11.67 24.42 5.64
CA ASN A 701 11.24 23.11 6.14
C ASN A 701 9.77 23.03 6.62
N VAL A 702 8.87 23.90 6.13
CA VAL A 702 7.41 23.74 6.35
C VAL A 702 6.92 22.32 6.06
N GLU A 703 7.44 21.66 5.01
CA GLU A 703 7.07 20.26 4.71
C GLU A 703 7.56 19.26 5.78
N ARG A 704 8.74 19.47 6.39
CA ARG A 704 9.18 18.67 7.54
C ARG A 704 8.22 18.82 8.71
N ASP A 705 7.72 20.02 8.97
CA ASP A 705 6.92 20.31 10.16
C ASP A 705 5.43 19.97 9.98
N LYS A 706 4.89 20.13 8.77
CA LYS A 706 3.65 19.48 8.32
C LYS A 706 3.74 17.96 8.50
N PHE A 707 4.84 17.32 8.07
CA PHE A 707 5.03 15.88 8.22
C PHE A 707 5.27 15.46 9.69
N THR A 708 5.91 16.30 10.51
CA THR A 708 6.08 16.09 11.97
C THR A 708 4.74 16.17 12.71
N SER A 709 3.86 17.06 12.27
CA SER A 709 2.45 17.14 12.70
C SER A 709 1.58 16.05 12.04
N GLY A 710 2.19 15.29 11.13
CA GLY A 710 1.53 14.43 10.15
C GLY A 710 0.97 13.14 10.74
N PRO A 711 0.03 12.50 10.03
CA PRO A 711 -0.56 11.23 10.43
C PRO A 711 0.46 10.09 10.55
N GLU A 712 1.50 10.07 9.71
CA GLU A 712 2.60 9.11 9.78
C GLU A 712 3.36 9.23 11.11
N ILE A 713 3.72 10.45 11.51
CA ILE A 713 4.43 10.71 12.76
C ILE A 713 3.50 10.51 13.97
N ARG A 714 2.21 10.86 13.88
CA ARG A 714 1.21 10.53 14.92
C ARG A 714 1.06 9.02 15.13
N SER A 715 1.00 8.24 14.05
CA SER A 715 0.97 6.77 14.10
C SER A 715 2.25 6.21 14.74
N LEU A 716 3.42 6.73 14.35
CA LEU A 716 4.70 6.37 14.97
C LEU A 716 4.76 6.70 16.47
N ILE A 717 4.29 7.89 16.87
CA ILE A 717 4.22 8.28 18.29
C ILE A 717 3.35 7.28 19.06
N GLN A 718 2.15 6.95 18.54
CA GLN A 718 1.25 5.99 19.18
C GLN A 718 1.90 4.60 19.29
N GLY A 719 2.43 4.05 18.19
CA GLY A 719 3.05 2.73 18.16
C GLY A 719 4.24 2.60 19.10
N VAL A 720 5.14 3.59 19.11
CA VAL A 720 6.30 3.63 20.02
C VAL A 720 5.85 3.78 21.49
N SER A 721 4.89 4.66 21.79
CA SER A 721 4.44 4.89 23.17
C SER A 721 3.79 3.64 23.77
N GLN A 722 2.91 2.98 23.02
CA GLN A 722 2.29 1.72 23.43
C GLN A 722 3.32 0.59 23.57
N ARG A 723 4.27 0.47 22.62
CA ARG A 723 5.34 -0.55 22.68
C ARG A 723 6.22 -0.41 23.93
N LEU A 724 6.41 0.82 24.39
CA LEU A 724 7.14 1.17 25.61
C LEU A 724 6.27 1.20 26.89
N GLY A 725 4.98 0.89 26.80
CA GLY A 725 4.06 0.80 27.93
C GLY A 725 3.70 2.14 28.57
N TYR A 726 3.54 3.19 27.77
CA TYR A 726 3.04 4.47 28.22
C TYR A 726 1.54 4.64 27.89
N ASP A 727 0.76 5.07 28.88
CA ASP A 727 -0.67 5.40 28.78
C ASP A 727 -0.93 6.61 27.87
N ARG A 728 0.08 7.49 27.75
CA ARG A 728 0.02 8.76 27.00
C ARG A 728 1.06 8.80 25.89
N PRO A 729 0.75 9.50 24.77
CA PRO A 729 1.73 9.80 23.73
C PRO A 729 3.02 10.42 24.28
N LEU A 730 4.16 9.81 23.95
CA LEU A 730 5.49 10.32 24.29
C LEU A 730 5.82 11.58 23.46
N ASP A 731 6.49 12.54 24.10
CA ASP A 731 7.00 13.75 23.43
C ASP A 731 7.93 13.37 22.28
N PHE A 732 7.55 13.75 21.06
CA PHE A 732 8.28 13.38 19.85
C PHE A 732 9.69 14.00 19.82
N GLU A 733 9.80 15.30 20.10
CA GLU A 733 11.06 16.06 19.96
C GLU A 733 12.01 15.84 21.16
N LYS A 734 11.50 15.52 22.35
CA LYS A 734 12.31 15.24 23.55
C LYS A 734 12.60 13.76 23.78
N THR A 735 11.65 12.86 23.53
CA THR A 735 11.77 11.44 23.91
C THR A 735 12.03 10.57 22.69
N ILE A 736 11.12 10.54 21.72
CA ILE A 736 11.22 9.63 20.56
C ILE A 736 12.41 9.96 19.68
N LYS A 737 12.65 11.26 19.42
CA LYS A 737 13.83 11.76 18.71
C LYS A 737 15.13 11.42 19.44
N SER A 738 15.15 11.41 20.77
CA SER A 738 16.34 11.02 21.55
C SER A 738 16.64 9.52 21.45
N ILE A 739 15.60 8.68 21.46
CA ILE A 739 15.72 7.24 21.18
C ILE A 739 16.24 7.01 19.76
N TYR A 740 15.69 7.73 18.76
CA TYR A 740 16.13 7.66 17.36
C TYR A 740 17.58 8.13 17.18
N GLU A 741 17.98 9.23 17.83
CA GLU A 741 19.37 9.70 17.84
C GLU A 741 20.31 8.64 18.41
N MET A 742 19.97 7.97 19.53
CA MET A 742 20.79 6.88 20.06
C MET A 742 20.87 5.69 19.09
N CYS A 743 19.73 5.23 18.58
CA CYS A 743 19.63 4.14 17.61
C CYS A 743 20.56 4.38 16.40
N ARG A 744 20.52 5.59 15.80
CA ARG A 744 21.34 5.92 14.63
C ARG A 744 22.81 6.18 14.95
N PHE A 745 23.13 6.80 16.08
CA PHE A 745 24.52 7.02 16.48
C PHE A 745 25.24 5.71 16.86
N GLU A 746 24.62 4.83 17.66
CA GLU A 746 25.22 3.52 17.96
C GLU A 746 25.30 2.62 16.71
N SER A 747 24.30 2.66 15.82
CA SER A 747 24.35 1.95 14.53
C SER A 747 25.43 2.49 13.59
N ALA A 748 25.85 3.75 13.76
CA ALA A 748 26.99 4.33 13.06
C ALA A 748 28.33 3.94 13.70
N TRP A 749 28.49 4.06 15.02
CA TRP A 749 29.76 3.75 15.71
C TRP A 749 30.13 2.26 15.69
N TYR A 750 29.15 1.37 15.55
CA TYR A 750 29.32 -0.06 15.73
C TYR A 750 28.67 -0.84 14.59
N VAL A 751 29.23 -0.73 13.39
CA VAL A 751 28.64 -1.26 12.14
C VAL A 751 28.32 -2.76 12.15
N ASN A 752 28.99 -3.54 13.00
CA ASN A 752 28.79 -4.99 13.19
C ASN A 752 27.79 -5.35 14.31
N ARG A 753 27.15 -4.38 14.99
CA ARG A 753 26.10 -4.62 15.99
C ARG A 753 24.82 -3.82 15.67
N THR A 754 23.72 -4.17 16.32
CA THR A 754 22.50 -3.36 16.34
C THR A 754 22.43 -2.62 17.67
N SER A 755 22.09 -1.33 17.64
CA SER A 755 21.69 -0.61 18.86
C SER A 755 20.39 -1.20 19.40
N VAL A 756 20.31 -1.46 20.71
CA VAL A 756 19.04 -1.88 21.33
C VAL A 756 17.96 -0.81 21.22
N TRP A 757 18.34 0.47 21.16
CA TRP A 757 17.38 1.57 20.97
C TRP A 757 16.73 1.57 19.57
N CYS A 758 17.20 0.72 18.64
CA CYS A 758 16.50 0.47 17.39
C CYS A 758 15.34 -0.55 17.49
N SER A 759 15.31 -1.46 18.47
CA SER A 759 14.17 -2.39 18.64
C SER A 759 12.91 -1.70 19.17
N VAL A 760 13.06 -0.47 19.66
CA VAL A 760 11.95 0.42 20.01
C VAL A 760 11.13 0.83 18.78
N PHE A 761 11.70 0.75 17.56
CA PHE A 761 11.01 1.06 16.31
C PHE A 761 10.79 -0.17 15.43
N ASN A 762 9.67 -0.21 14.71
CA ASN A 762 9.50 -1.12 13.59
C ASN A 762 10.10 -0.56 12.28
N LYS A 763 10.17 -1.39 11.25
CA LYS A 763 10.80 -1.09 9.95
C LYS A 763 10.14 0.06 9.17
N GLU A 764 8.83 0.26 9.33
CA GLU A 764 8.09 1.32 8.66
C GLU A 764 8.16 2.64 9.44
N GLU A 765 8.16 2.59 10.77
CA GLU A 765 8.46 3.72 11.63
C GLU A 765 9.86 4.31 11.35
N LEU A 766 10.87 3.46 11.12
CA LEU A 766 12.20 3.92 10.73
C LEU A 766 12.25 4.57 9.33
N LYS A 767 11.39 4.16 8.38
CA LYS A 767 11.23 4.85 7.08
C LYS A 767 10.58 6.21 7.23
N ILE A 768 9.59 6.34 8.12
CA ILE A 768 8.95 7.62 8.45
C ILE A 768 10.00 8.59 9.03
N MET A 769 10.86 8.10 9.94
CA MET A 769 11.96 8.90 10.50
C MET A 769 13.06 9.22 9.46
N GLU A 770 13.34 8.34 8.50
CA GLU A 770 14.21 8.67 7.35
C GLU A 770 13.59 9.79 6.51
N TYR A 771 12.32 9.65 6.09
CA TYR A 771 11.67 10.59 5.18
C TYR A 771 11.52 11.98 5.79
N ARG A 772 11.23 12.07 7.09
CA ARG A 772 11.22 13.33 7.84
C ARG A 772 12.56 14.07 7.74
N GLU A 773 13.66 13.34 7.88
CA GLU A 773 14.99 13.93 7.80
C GLU A 773 15.40 14.22 6.32
N ASP A 774 14.90 13.45 5.34
CA ASP A 774 15.05 13.78 3.92
C ASP A 774 14.33 15.09 3.56
N LEU A 775 13.08 15.28 4.00
CA LEU A 775 12.35 16.56 3.88
C LEU A 775 13.14 17.71 4.50
N ASN A 776 13.70 17.48 5.69
CA ASN A 776 14.58 18.45 6.34
C ASN A 776 15.78 18.81 5.46
N TYR A 777 16.56 17.85 4.96
CA TYR A 777 17.74 18.19 4.16
C TYR A 777 17.40 18.75 2.77
N TYR A 778 16.32 18.31 2.13
CA TYR A 778 15.86 18.84 0.85
C TYR A 778 15.57 20.34 0.94
N TYR A 779 14.83 20.76 1.97
CA TYR A 779 14.41 22.15 2.16
C TYR A 779 15.36 23.00 3.01
N CYS A 780 16.28 22.43 3.80
CA CYS A 780 17.37 23.23 4.42
C CYS A 780 18.41 23.63 3.39
N CYS A 781 18.75 22.72 2.48
CA CYS A 781 20.08 22.73 1.88
C CYS A 781 20.29 21.82 0.66
N GLY A 782 19.22 21.21 0.14
CA GLY A 782 19.21 20.45 -1.10
C GLY A 782 18.49 21.22 -2.22
N PRO A 783 18.00 20.50 -3.25
CA PRO A 783 17.30 21.09 -4.39
C PRO A 783 16.00 21.84 -4.06
N GLY A 784 15.46 21.69 -2.84
CA GLY A 784 14.29 22.45 -2.36
C GLY A 784 14.58 23.92 -2.03
N ARG A 785 15.83 24.39 -2.18
CA ARG A 785 16.21 25.81 -2.16
C ARG A 785 17.11 26.08 -3.37
N GLU A 786 16.70 26.98 -4.27
CA GLU A 786 17.48 27.34 -5.47
C GLU A 786 18.88 27.86 -5.14
N ILE A 787 18.99 28.62 -4.05
CA ILE A 787 20.27 29.14 -3.54
C ILE A 787 21.25 28.03 -3.13
N SER A 788 20.81 26.79 -2.91
CA SER A 788 21.69 25.62 -2.69
C SER A 788 22.62 25.36 -3.88
N ALA A 789 22.13 25.51 -5.12
CA ALA A 789 22.96 25.33 -6.31
C ALA A 789 23.96 26.49 -6.47
N LYS A 790 23.54 27.74 -6.22
CA LYS A 790 24.41 28.93 -6.24
C LYS A 790 25.51 28.83 -5.18
N VAL A 791 25.17 28.49 -3.94
CA VAL A 791 26.13 28.28 -2.83
C VAL A 791 27.00 27.04 -3.00
N GLY A 792 26.54 26.02 -3.72
CA GLY A 792 27.35 24.86 -4.09
C GLY A 792 28.30 25.09 -5.27
N CYS A 793 28.08 26.15 -6.05
CA CYS A 793 28.79 26.41 -7.30
C CYS A 793 30.32 26.49 -7.18
N PRO A 794 30.94 27.13 -6.15
CA PRO A 794 32.40 27.28 -6.11
C PRO A 794 33.17 25.95 -6.23
N LEU A 795 32.62 24.86 -5.69
CA LEU A 795 33.20 23.51 -5.82
C LEU A 795 33.00 22.88 -7.21
N LEU A 796 31.94 23.25 -7.92
CA LEU A 796 31.72 22.88 -9.32
C LEU A 796 32.74 23.58 -10.21
N SER A 797 32.92 24.89 -10.04
CA SER A 797 33.88 25.67 -10.83
C SER A 797 35.33 25.22 -10.55
N ASP A 798 35.69 24.94 -9.29
CA ASP A 798 37.00 24.36 -8.94
C ASP A 798 37.30 23.04 -9.70
N MET A 799 36.38 22.06 -9.60
CA MET A 799 36.50 20.77 -10.29
C MET A 799 36.57 20.93 -11.81
N PHE A 800 35.70 21.77 -12.39
CA PHE A 800 35.68 22.01 -13.83
C PHE A 800 36.92 22.77 -14.31
N GLN A 801 37.46 23.71 -13.54
CA GLN A 801 38.68 24.43 -13.91
C GLN A 801 39.90 23.51 -13.94
N HIS A 802 40.03 22.56 -12.98
CA HIS A 802 41.04 21.51 -13.04
C HIS A 802 40.91 20.67 -14.32
N PHE A 803 39.70 20.20 -14.64
CA PHE A 803 39.45 19.37 -15.83
C PHE A 803 39.61 20.13 -17.16
N LYS A 804 39.21 21.42 -17.23
CA LYS A 804 39.49 22.32 -18.37
C LYS A 804 41.00 22.42 -18.66
N ARG A 805 41.84 22.53 -17.62
CA ARG A 805 43.31 22.60 -17.77
C ARG A 805 43.91 21.26 -18.20
N LEU A 806 43.37 20.12 -17.74
CA LEU A 806 43.76 18.81 -18.28
C LEU A 806 43.37 18.64 -19.76
N ALA A 807 42.17 19.07 -20.13
CA ALA A 807 41.65 18.99 -21.50
C ALA A 807 42.46 19.85 -22.49
N SER A 808 42.89 21.05 -22.08
CA SER A 808 43.79 21.91 -22.87
C SER A 808 45.26 21.47 -22.89
N GLY A 809 45.59 20.36 -22.22
CA GLY A 809 46.92 19.73 -22.30
C GLY A 809 47.90 20.11 -21.18
N SER A 810 47.47 20.76 -20.10
CA SER A 810 48.35 21.05 -18.95
C SER A 810 48.94 19.77 -18.36
N THR A 811 50.25 19.76 -18.17
CA THR A 811 50.99 18.71 -17.43
C THR A 811 51.24 19.09 -15.97
N ASN A 812 50.79 20.27 -15.53
CA ASN A 812 51.10 20.85 -14.22
C ASN A 812 49.92 20.73 -13.23
N GLU A 813 48.91 19.92 -13.55
CA GLU A 813 47.79 19.63 -12.66
C GLU A 813 48.14 18.53 -11.65
N PRO A 814 47.60 18.58 -10.42
CA PRO A 814 47.79 17.51 -9.44
C PRO A 814 47.14 16.20 -9.92
N LYS A 815 47.72 15.07 -9.52
CA LYS A 815 47.18 13.72 -9.75
C LYS A 815 45.92 13.46 -8.91
N GLY A 816 45.79 14.13 -7.75
CA GLY A 816 44.59 14.07 -6.94
C GLY A 816 44.29 15.32 -6.12
N VAL A 817 43.01 15.64 -5.96
CA VAL A 817 42.49 16.77 -5.18
C VAL A 817 41.47 16.23 -4.17
N PHE A 818 41.67 16.48 -2.87
CA PHE A 818 40.89 15.87 -1.79
C PHE A 818 40.44 16.89 -0.75
N TYR A 819 39.13 17.13 -0.68
CA TYR A 819 38.50 18.14 0.15
C TYR A 819 37.60 17.51 1.23
N PHE A 820 37.77 17.94 2.49
CA PHE A 820 37.08 17.35 3.65
C PHE A 820 36.17 18.37 4.35
N ALA A 821 34.86 18.18 4.22
CA ALA A 821 33.84 19.16 4.57
C ALA A 821 32.65 18.58 5.37
N HIS A 822 31.49 19.25 5.33
CA HIS A 822 30.30 18.92 6.11
C HIS A 822 29.12 18.50 5.24
N THR A 823 28.06 17.97 5.86
CA THR A 823 26.79 17.64 5.20
C THR A 823 26.25 18.80 4.37
N MET A 824 26.36 20.03 4.89
CA MET A 824 25.92 21.25 4.23
C MET A 824 26.60 21.44 2.87
N THR A 825 27.93 21.54 2.87
CA THR A 825 28.80 21.67 1.69
C THR A 825 28.50 20.58 0.65
N LEU A 826 28.28 19.35 1.10
CA LEU A 826 27.94 18.22 0.22
C LEU A 826 26.55 18.37 -0.43
N GLN A 827 25.50 18.72 0.32
CA GLN A 827 24.15 18.83 -0.24
C GLN A 827 24.03 20.03 -1.21
N THR A 828 24.68 21.15 -0.90
CA THR A 828 24.74 22.29 -1.83
C THR A 828 25.53 21.93 -3.09
N PHE A 829 26.66 21.23 -2.98
CA PHE A 829 27.44 20.78 -4.15
C PHE A 829 26.70 19.74 -5.01
N LEU A 830 25.98 18.79 -4.41
CA LEU A 830 25.10 17.88 -5.16
C LEU A 830 23.99 18.65 -5.89
N SER A 831 23.43 19.69 -5.27
CA SER A 831 22.46 20.57 -5.93
C SER A 831 23.10 21.32 -7.11
N ALA A 832 24.34 21.82 -6.96
CA ALA A 832 25.09 22.45 -8.05
C ALA A 832 25.41 21.48 -9.20
N LEU A 833 25.62 20.19 -8.92
CA LEU A 833 25.74 19.11 -9.91
C LEU A 833 24.40 18.65 -10.52
N LYS A 834 23.27 19.28 -10.18
CA LYS A 834 21.91 18.86 -10.57
C LYS A 834 21.52 17.46 -10.06
N ILE A 835 22.22 16.93 -9.05
CA ILE A 835 21.98 15.61 -8.46
C ILE A 835 20.91 15.70 -7.37
N GLY A 836 19.98 14.75 -7.38
CA GLY A 836 18.92 14.64 -6.37
C GLY A 836 17.68 15.51 -6.64
N TYR A 837 17.60 16.16 -7.81
CA TYR A 837 16.36 16.78 -8.27
C TYR A 837 15.32 15.70 -8.62
N GLU A 838 14.06 15.97 -8.29
CA GLU A 838 12.95 15.04 -8.49
C GLU A 838 11.91 15.60 -9.48
N PRO A 839 11.27 14.75 -10.32
CA PRO A 839 10.14 15.17 -11.15
C PRO A 839 8.91 15.63 -10.33
N GLN A 840 8.84 15.23 -9.06
CA GLN A 840 7.89 15.69 -8.05
C GLN A 840 8.66 15.82 -6.73
N PRO A 841 8.77 17.00 -6.12
CA PRO A 841 9.56 17.18 -4.90
C PRO A 841 9.00 16.33 -3.74
N PRO A 842 9.83 15.91 -2.77
CA PRO A 842 9.34 15.26 -1.57
C PRO A 842 8.53 16.29 -0.74
N LEU A 843 7.26 15.97 -0.47
CA LEU A 843 6.32 16.80 0.30
C LEU A 843 5.80 16.03 1.52
N ALA A 844 5.22 16.73 2.49
CA ALA A 844 4.55 16.11 3.63
C ALA A 844 3.41 15.18 3.19
N SER A 845 2.70 15.56 2.12
CA SER A 845 1.53 14.85 1.59
C SER A 845 1.85 13.65 0.70
N ASN A 846 3.10 13.47 0.25
CA ASN A 846 3.44 12.48 -0.79
C ASN A 846 4.39 11.36 -0.34
N TYR A 847 4.58 11.15 0.97
CA TYR A 847 5.44 10.08 1.52
C TYR A 847 5.23 8.71 0.85
N ALA A 848 3.97 8.30 0.65
CA ALA A 848 3.62 6.99 0.09
C ALA A 848 4.06 6.81 -1.38
N SER A 849 3.97 7.86 -2.21
CA SER A 849 4.47 7.85 -3.60
C SER A 849 5.98 8.13 -3.67
N SER A 850 6.53 8.92 -2.74
CA SER A 850 7.96 9.16 -2.53
C SER A 850 8.73 7.97 -1.92
N ALA A 851 8.12 6.77 -1.88
CA ALA A 851 8.77 5.54 -1.43
C ALA A 851 10.00 5.15 -2.25
N ASN A 852 10.02 5.48 -3.56
CA ASN A 852 11.11 5.20 -4.51
C ASN A 852 11.90 6.46 -4.92
N ARG A 853 11.85 7.54 -4.12
CA ARG A 853 12.55 8.80 -4.37
C ARG A 853 14.06 8.61 -4.60
N LYS A 854 14.63 9.39 -5.52
CA LYS A 854 16.06 9.56 -5.76
C LYS A 854 16.70 10.39 -4.65
N TYR A 855 16.02 11.44 -4.16
CA TYR A 855 16.51 12.27 -3.06
C TYR A 855 16.37 11.53 -1.73
N ARG A 856 17.42 10.79 -1.38
CA ARG A 856 17.46 9.95 -0.19
C ARG A 856 18.78 10.13 0.53
N THR A 857 18.80 10.89 1.62
CA THR A 857 20.04 11.33 2.29
C THR A 857 20.80 10.23 3.00
N SER A 858 20.18 9.06 3.23
CA SER A 858 20.88 7.85 3.65
C SER A 858 21.78 7.25 2.55
N ILE A 859 21.61 7.67 1.30
CA ILE A 859 22.46 7.33 0.15
C ILE A 859 23.28 8.54 -0.32
N LEU A 860 22.65 9.71 -0.45
CA LEU A 860 23.26 10.95 -0.95
C LEU A 860 24.02 11.76 0.13
N GLY A 861 23.88 11.41 1.40
CA GLY A 861 24.53 12.13 2.51
C GLY A 861 24.81 11.33 3.81
N PRO A 862 25.09 10.00 3.81
CA PRO A 862 25.62 9.30 5.00
C PRO A 862 26.91 9.93 5.57
N PHE A 863 27.45 9.39 6.66
CA PHE A 863 28.82 9.73 7.08
C PHE A 863 29.83 9.34 5.98
N ALA A 864 31.01 9.99 5.92
CA ALA A 864 32.07 9.75 4.93
C ALA A 864 31.70 9.90 3.43
N THR A 865 30.46 10.24 3.10
CA THR A 865 29.99 10.41 1.72
C THR A 865 30.90 11.31 0.91
N ASN A 866 31.28 10.79 -0.23
CA ASN A 866 32.15 11.43 -1.20
C ASN A 866 31.39 11.69 -2.49
N VAL A 867 31.78 12.75 -3.19
CA VAL A 867 31.67 12.84 -4.64
C VAL A 867 33.08 12.60 -5.19
N VAL A 868 33.24 11.60 -6.06
CA VAL A 868 34.51 11.24 -6.69
C VAL A 868 34.37 11.41 -8.19
N ALA A 869 34.98 12.47 -8.72
CA ALA A 869 35.08 12.72 -10.14
C ALA A 869 36.46 12.32 -10.64
N VAL A 870 36.53 11.60 -11.76
CA VAL A 870 37.81 11.17 -12.35
C VAL A 870 37.84 11.56 -13.82
N PHE A 871 38.89 12.25 -14.23
CA PHE A 871 39.15 12.64 -15.61
C PHE A 871 40.06 11.60 -16.27
N TYR A 872 39.75 11.19 -17.49
CA TYR A 872 40.49 10.20 -18.27
C TYR A 872 40.85 10.74 -19.64
N ARG A 873 41.98 10.26 -20.17
CA ARG A 873 42.38 10.42 -21.57
C ARG A 873 42.24 9.06 -22.27
N CYS A 874 41.38 9.00 -23.29
CA CYS A 874 41.03 7.76 -23.97
C CYS A 874 41.73 7.65 -25.34
N SER A 875 42.33 6.49 -25.58
CA SER A 875 43.09 6.19 -26.82
C SER A 875 42.19 5.50 -27.86
N GLY A 876 42.17 6.01 -29.09
CA GLY A 876 41.36 5.47 -30.16
C GLY A 876 41.54 6.21 -31.49
N ALA A 877 40.78 5.82 -32.52
CA ALA A 877 40.83 6.43 -33.85
C ALA A 877 40.49 7.93 -33.87
N LYS A 878 39.79 8.41 -32.84
CA LYS A 878 39.80 9.81 -32.38
C LYS A 878 40.07 9.78 -30.88
N PRO A 879 41.15 10.41 -30.37
CA PRO A 879 41.33 10.57 -28.93
C PRO A 879 40.20 11.42 -28.35
N THR A 880 39.71 11.08 -27.17
CA THR A 880 38.70 11.86 -26.43
C THR A 880 39.06 11.95 -24.95
N ASN A 881 38.52 12.97 -24.27
CA ASN A 881 38.59 13.06 -22.82
C ASN A 881 37.24 12.60 -22.23
N LYS A 882 37.28 11.85 -21.12
CA LYS A 882 36.07 11.38 -20.43
C LYS A 882 36.12 11.70 -18.94
N VAL A 883 34.95 11.80 -18.31
CA VAL A 883 34.80 11.94 -16.87
C VAL A 883 33.84 10.88 -16.33
N THR A 884 34.12 10.32 -15.14
CA THR A 884 33.15 9.55 -14.36
C THR A 884 32.90 10.22 -13.02
N ILE A 885 31.63 10.48 -12.67
CA ILE A 885 31.24 11.04 -11.37
C ILE A 885 30.59 9.93 -10.53
N HIS A 886 31.06 9.77 -9.30
CA HIS A 886 30.49 8.82 -8.33
C HIS A 886 29.99 9.56 -7.09
N VAL A 887 28.84 9.20 -6.53
CA VAL A 887 28.33 9.69 -5.24
C VAL A 887 28.23 8.51 -4.27
N ALA A 888 28.84 8.65 -3.09
CA ALA A 888 28.99 7.55 -2.12
C ALA A 888 29.55 6.28 -2.78
N GLU A 889 30.64 6.39 -3.56
CA GLU A 889 31.22 5.31 -4.37
C GLU A 889 30.28 4.67 -5.44
N ARG A 890 29.12 5.26 -5.77
CA ARG A 890 28.24 4.79 -6.88
C ARG A 890 28.36 5.67 -8.10
N LEU A 891 28.62 5.09 -9.27
CA LEU A 891 28.57 5.80 -10.54
C LEU A 891 27.20 6.49 -10.72
N THR A 892 27.23 7.80 -10.93
CA THR A 892 26.05 8.67 -10.91
C THR A 892 26.04 9.45 -12.23
N PRO A 893 25.38 8.93 -13.29
CA PRO A 893 25.28 9.63 -14.56
C PRO A 893 24.51 10.95 -14.41
N LEU A 894 25.07 12.01 -14.97
CA LEU A 894 24.38 13.27 -15.25
C LEU A 894 23.71 13.22 -16.63
N VAL A 895 22.97 14.25 -17.00
CA VAL A 895 22.13 14.24 -18.22
C VAL A 895 22.98 14.19 -19.50
N SER A 896 24.19 14.76 -19.49
CA SER A 896 25.17 14.69 -20.58
C SER A 896 26.00 13.39 -20.65
N CYS A 897 25.77 12.42 -19.77
CA CYS A 897 26.59 11.20 -19.68
C CYS A 897 25.96 10.00 -20.44
N ASN A 898 26.82 9.10 -20.93
CA ASN A 898 26.41 7.89 -21.65
C ASN A 898 25.73 6.86 -20.73
N GLU A 899 25.06 5.86 -21.31
CA GLU A 899 24.39 4.77 -20.55
C GLU A 899 25.34 3.96 -19.64
N ASP A 900 26.65 3.94 -19.96
CA ASP A 900 27.69 3.31 -19.13
C ASP A 900 28.12 4.17 -17.93
N GLY A 901 27.56 5.38 -17.79
CA GLY A 901 27.88 6.37 -16.77
C GLY A 901 29.17 7.16 -17.01
N THR A 902 29.80 7.02 -18.17
CA THR A 902 30.93 7.86 -18.59
C THR A 902 30.43 9.08 -19.35
N CYS A 903 30.90 10.26 -18.99
CA CYS A 903 30.54 11.52 -19.62
C CYS A 903 31.68 11.92 -20.56
N ASP A 904 31.40 12.18 -21.84
CA ASP A 904 32.41 12.79 -22.72
C ASP A 904 32.63 14.23 -22.26
N TRP A 905 33.89 14.62 -22.08
CA TRP A 905 34.25 15.88 -21.41
C TRP A 905 33.61 17.08 -22.11
N GLU A 906 33.67 17.11 -23.43
CA GLU A 906 33.17 18.19 -24.27
C GLU A 906 31.63 18.29 -24.26
N SER A 907 30.92 17.29 -23.72
CA SER A 907 29.47 17.34 -23.45
C SER A 907 29.18 17.77 -22.02
N LEU A 908 29.97 17.29 -21.05
CA LEU A 908 29.86 17.69 -19.65
C LEU A 908 30.22 19.17 -19.44
N GLU A 909 31.26 19.65 -20.13
CA GLU A 909 31.67 21.06 -20.11
C GLU A 909 30.53 21.99 -20.54
N ARG A 910 29.83 21.65 -21.64
CA ARG A 910 28.67 22.40 -22.14
C ARG A 910 27.44 22.34 -21.23
N GLU A 911 27.19 21.23 -20.51
CA GLU A 911 26.04 21.13 -19.59
C GLU A 911 26.14 22.14 -18.42
N PHE A 912 27.36 22.52 -18.04
CA PHE A 912 27.62 23.38 -16.89
C PHE A 912 28.36 24.68 -17.24
N GLU A 913 28.55 24.99 -18.53
CA GLU A 913 29.35 26.13 -18.98
C GLU A 913 28.86 27.46 -18.39
N ASP A 914 27.57 27.79 -18.56
CA ASP A 914 26.97 29.01 -18.01
C ASP A 914 27.14 29.08 -16.48
N GLN A 915 26.90 27.96 -15.79
CA GLN A 915 26.95 27.88 -14.33
C GLN A 915 28.38 28.00 -13.78
N VAL A 916 29.38 27.46 -14.49
CA VAL A 916 30.80 27.55 -14.14
C VAL A 916 31.38 28.93 -14.46
N ASN A 917 30.93 29.55 -15.55
CA ASN A 917 31.36 30.88 -15.99
C ASN A 917 30.72 32.00 -15.15
N SER A 918 29.46 31.86 -14.72
CA SER A 918 28.75 32.78 -13.81
C SER A 918 28.89 32.42 -12.33
N CYS A 919 29.92 31.65 -11.97
CA CYS A 919 30.10 31.08 -10.64
C CYS A 919 30.69 32.08 -9.61
N ASP A 920 30.10 33.26 -9.50
CA ASP A 920 30.48 34.27 -8.51
C ASP A 920 29.78 34.06 -7.15
N MET A 921 30.27 34.76 -6.13
CA MET A 921 29.65 34.85 -4.80
C MET A 921 29.18 36.28 -4.49
N GLU A 922 29.03 37.14 -5.50
CA GLU A 922 28.51 38.50 -5.32
C GLU A 922 27.04 38.50 -4.91
N PHE A 923 26.25 37.56 -5.45
CA PHE A 923 24.83 37.40 -5.10
C PHE A 923 24.58 37.31 -3.59
N CYS A 924 25.56 36.82 -2.83
CA CYS A 924 25.53 36.74 -1.37
C CYS A 924 25.43 38.11 -0.67
N ASN A 925 25.96 39.17 -1.31
CA ASN A 925 26.10 40.51 -0.72
C ASN A 925 25.20 41.56 -1.39
N LYS A 926 24.53 41.22 -2.50
CA LYS A 926 23.54 42.09 -3.14
C LYS A 926 22.39 42.33 -2.14
N LYS A 927 21.98 43.60 -1.99
CA LYS A 927 20.72 43.93 -1.30
C LYS A 927 19.56 43.53 -2.21
N PRO A 928 18.38 43.18 -1.67
CA PRO A 928 17.16 43.24 -2.47
C PRO A 928 17.03 44.66 -3.02
N THR A 929 16.87 44.77 -4.33
CA THR A 929 16.38 45.96 -5.02
C THR A 929 14.90 45.76 -5.29
N ASP A 930 14.08 46.78 -5.08
CA ASP A 930 12.61 46.66 -5.00
C ASP A 930 11.90 46.47 -6.36
N GLU A 931 12.52 45.74 -7.30
CA GLU A 931 12.04 45.51 -8.68
C GLU A 931 12.10 44.03 -9.15
N GLU A 932 12.47 43.06 -8.29
CA GLU A 932 12.23 41.63 -8.57
C GLU A 932 10.95 41.14 -7.84
N GLU A 933 9.80 41.44 -8.44
CA GLU A 933 8.52 40.84 -8.07
C GLU A 933 8.55 39.32 -8.31
N ILE A 934 8.16 38.52 -7.31
CA ILE A 934 8.20 37.05 -7.35
C ILE A 934 7.10 36.55 -8.30
N THR A 935 7.42 36.52 -9.59
CA THR A 935 6.57 36.00 -10.65
C THR A 935 6.55 34.47 -10.60
N THR A 936 5.57 33.91 -9.87
CA THR A 936 5.29 32.46 -9.89
C THR A 936 4.64 32.04 -11.22
N THR A 937 5.43 32.00 -12.29
CA THR A 937 5.00 31.56 -13.62
C THR A 937 4.94 30.04 -13.71
N THR A 938 3.80 29.47 -13.28
CA THR A 938 3.43 28.10 -13.64
C THR A 938 3.00 28.04 -15.11
N GLU A 939 3.97 27.98 -16.03
CA GLU A 939 3.70 27.69 -17.44
C GLU A 939 4.14 26.26 -17.82
N ILE A 940 3.14 25.45 -18.15
CA ILE A 940 3.33 24.22 -18.94
C ILE A 940 3.36 24.68 -20.41
N PRO A 941 4.34 24.26 -21.22
CA PRO A 941 4.39 24.65 -22.63
C PRO A 941 3.19 24.07 -23.38
N THR A 942 2.26 24.94 -23.77
CA THR A 942 1.05 24.57 -24.52
C THR A 942 0.88 25.48 -25.74
N THR A 943 0.36 24.93 -26.83
CA THR A 943 0.43 25.53 -28.17
C THR A 943 -0.43 26.79 -28.34
N THR A 944 0.15 27.74 -29.05
CA THR A 944 -0.37 29.02 -29.59
C THR A 944 -1.88 29.09 -29.90
N MET A 945 -2.54 30.14 -29.40
CA MET A 945 -3.50 30.98 -30.17
C MET A 945 -3.76 32.34 -29.48
N MET A 946 -4.36 33.29 -30.20
CA MET A 946 -4.43 34.73 -29.85
C MET A 946 -5.83 35.21 -29.37
N PRO A 947 -5.96 36.43 -28.78
CA PRO A 947 -6.95 36.72 -27.72
C PRO A 947 -8.16 37.61 -28.11
N GLY A 948 -9.02 37.92 -27.12
CA GLY A 948 -9.98 39.03 -27.16
C GLY A 948 -10.75 39.31 -25.84
N ASN A 949 -10.45 40.47 -25.21
CA ASN A 949 -11.27 41.45 -24.44
C ASN A 949 -12.39 40.98 -23.45
N GLU A 950 -12.48 41.44 -22.18
CA GLU A 950 -12.83 42.79 -21.63
C GLU A 950 -14.32 43.20 -21.83
N THR A 951 -15.10 43.85 -20.92
CA THR A 951 -15.17 44.02 -19.42
C THR A 951 -16.69 44.04 -19.02
N ASP A 952 -17.30 44.58 -17.93
CA ASP A 952 -16.97 45.45 -16.77
C ASP A 952 -18.08 45.40 -15.65
N ALA A 953 -17.92 46.18 -14.55
CA ALA A 953 -18.94 46.76 -13.62
C ALA A 953 -20.02 45.85 -12.94
N SER A 954 -20.21 45.76 -11.60
CA SER A 954 -20.71 46.74 -10.58
C SER A 954 -22.23 47.07 -10.65
N ASP A 955 -23.02 47.38 -9.60
CA ASP A 955 -22.76 47.79 -8.19
C ASP A 955 -24.05 47.69 -7.28
N SER A 956 -23.92 47.82 -5.94
CA SER A 956 -24.95 48.17 -4.89
C SER A 956 -26.12 47.15 -4.61
N ALA A 957 -26.57 46.76 -3.39
CA ALA A 957 -26.96 47.40 -2.09
C ALA A 957 -28.50 47.71 -1.96
N ALA A 958 -29.22 47.61 -0.82
CA ALA A 958 -29.04 46.96 0.51
C ALA A 958 -30.34 46.98 1.39
N GLY A 959 -30.45 46.10 2.42
CA GLY A 959 -31.41 46.17 3.55
C GLY A 959 -32.78 45.47 3.35
N ARG A 960 -33.48 44.91 4.36
CA ARG A 960 -33.54 45.22 5.81
C ARG A 960 -34.00 44.05 6.72
N THR A 961 -33.61 44.16 8.01
CA THR A 961 -34.31 43.73 9.26
C THR A 961 -34.66 42.27 9.56
N SER A 962 -34.49 41.92 10.84
CA SER A 962 -34.64 40.59 11.44
C SER A 962 -35.84 40.47 12.38
N GLU A 963 -36.71 39.46 12.21
CA GLU A 963 -37.70 39.08 13.27
C GLU A 963 -38.20 37.61 13.19
N GLN A 964 -37.34 36.63 12.83
CA GLN A 964 -37.78 35.22 12.69
C GLN A 964 -36.89 34.15 13.35
N ILE A 965 -35.75 34.51 13.96
CA ILE A 965 -34.76 33.52 14.42
C ILE A 965 -35.11 32.87 15.78
N LEU A 966 -36.00 33.46 16.58
CA LEU A 966 -36.30 32.97 17.94
C LEU A 966 -37.23 31.73 17.98
N THR A 967 -38.05 31.52 16.94
CA THR A 967 -39.10 30.47 16.92
C THR A 967 -38.54 29.07 16.59
N LEU A 968 -37.47 28.99 15.78
CA LEU A 968 -36.89 27.72 15.33
C LEU A 968 -36.11 26.99 16.45
N THR A 969 -35.50 27.71 17.38
CA THR A 969 -34.64 27.14 18.44
C THR A 969 -35.43 26.29 19.43
N ILE A 970 -36.68 26.66 19.74
CA ILE A 970 -37.51 25.95 20.72
C ILE A 970 -38.04 24.61 20.16
N ALA A 971 -38.30 24.54 18.85
CA ALA A 971 -38.84 23.34 18.21
C ALA A 971 -37.88 22.13 18.25
N MET A 972 -36.57 22.36 18.08
CA MET A 972 -35.58 21.26 18.08
C MET A 972 -35.35 20.65 19.46
N ILE A 973 -35.47 21.44 20.53
CA ILE A 973 -35.23 21.00 21.91
C ILE A 973 -36.27 19.94 22.35
N PHE A 974 -37.51 20.05 21.88
CA PHE A 974 -38.58 19.12 22.25
C PHE A 974 -38.45 17.75 21.54
N VAL A 975 -37.91 17.71 20.32
CA VAL A 975 -37.71 16.45 19.57
C VAL A 975 -36.58 15.61 20.17
N SER A 976 -35.53 16.26 20.68
CA SER A 976 -34.37 15.60 21.30
C SER A 976 -34.73 14.76 22.53
N SER A 977 -35.80 15.12 23.26
CA SER A 977 -36.14 14.53 24.56
C SER A 977 -36.96 13.23 24.50
N ILE A 978 -37.31 12.74 23.30
CA ILE A 978 -38.25 11.60 23.12
C ILE A 978 -37.62 10.42 22.35
N THR A 979 -36.47 10.60 21.69
CA THR A 979 -35.90 9.60 20.75
C THR A 979 -34.85 8.64 21.34
N ASN A 980 -34.50 8.76 22.63
CA ASN A 980 -33.65 7.78 23.32
C ASN A 980 -34.38 6.44 23.53
N GLY A 981 -34.24 5.50 22.58
CA GLY A 981 -34.58 4.08 22.82
C GLY A 981 -35.14 3.25 21.65
N LEU A 982 -35.25 3.77 20.42
CA LEU A 982 -35.91 3.05 19.31
C LEU A 982 -35.02 2.80 18.08
N LYS A 983 -35.09 1.58 17.52
CA LYS A 983 -34.35 1.16 16.33
C LYS A 983 -34.94 1.76 15.04
N CYS A 984 -34.06 2.07 14.08
CA CYS A 984 -34.35 2.91 12.89
C CYS A 984 -35.55 2.46 12.03
N HIS A 985 -35.86 1.15 11.97
CA HIS A 985 -36.98 0.62 11.17
C HIS A 985 -38.38 1.08 11.65
N GLN A 986 -38.53 1.48 12.92
CA GLN A 986 -39.82 2.01 13.41
C GLN A 986 -40.04 3.48 13.02
N VAL A 987 -38.98 4.30 12.96
CA VAL A 987 -39.07 5.72 12.59
C VAL A 987 -39.63 5.90 11.18
N HIS A 988 -39.21 5.04 10.24
CA HIS A 988 -39.67 5.09 8.85
C HIS A 988 -41.19 4.81 8.72
N LYS A 989 -41.72 3.89 9.52
CA LYS A 989 -43.18 3.59 9.55
C LYS A 989 -44.00 4.70 10.23
N MET A 990 -43.39 5.46 11.13
CA MET A 990 -44.05 6.58 11.83
C MET A 990 -44.17 7.82 10.93
N LEU A 991 -43.15 8.11 10.10
CA LEU A 991 -43.16 9.22 9.14
C LEU A 991 -44.19 9.05 8.02
N VAL A 992 -44.32 7.83 7.46
CA VAL A 992 -45.27 7.54 6.38
C VAL A 992 -46.74 7.75 6.80
N ALA A 993 -47.05 7.65 8.11
CA ALA A 993 -48.41 7.82 8.63
C ALA A 993 -48.86 9.29 8.81
N LEU A 994 -47.95 10.26 8.82
CA LEU A 994 -48.25 11.67 9.17
C LEU A 994 -48.43 12.60 7.97
N VAL A 995 -47.95 12.21 6.79
CA VAL A 995 -48.04 13.02 5.55
C VAL A 995 -49.49 13.45 5.17
N PRO A 996 -50.56 12.64 5.36
CA PRO A 996 -51.91 13.02 4.92
C PRO A 996 -52.60 14.15 5.70
N VAL A 997 -52.03 14.65 6.81
CA VAL A 997 -52.74 15.50 7.78
C VAL A 997 -52.40 17.00 7.64
N LEU A 998 -51.38 17.37 6.86
CA LEU A 998 -50.90 18.76 6.72
C LEU A 998 -51.20 19.42 5.36
N LEU A 999 -52.17 18.92 4.59
CA LEU A 999 -52.56 19.46 3.28
C LEU A 999 -54.04 19.87 3.17
N THR A 1000 -54.63 20.41 4.24
CA THR A 1000 -55.98 21.01 4.22
C THR A 1000 -56.10 22.29 5.06
N THR A 1001 -55.42 23.37 4.67
CA THR A 1001 -55.73 24.73 5.14
C THR A 1001 -55.51 25.80 4.06
N VAL A 1002 -56.61 26.48 3.68
CA VAL A 1002 -56.71 27.80 3.01
C VAL A 1002 -56.30 27.90 1.51
N ASN A 1003 -57.32 27.71 0.66
CA ASN A 1003 -57.81 28.58 -0.45
C ASN A 1003 -56.81 29.16 -1.50
N GLY A 1004 -57.11 29.15 -2.81
CA GLY A 1004 -58.27 28.57 -3.52
C GLY A 1004 -58.42 29.11 -4.97
N ASP A 1005 -59.31 28.47 -5.75
CA ASP A 1005 -60.09 28.98 -6.90
C ASP A 1005 -59.42 29.67 -8.12
N LEU A 1006 -59.86 29.52 -9.39
CA LEU A 1006 -60.65 28.48 -10.09
C LEU A 1006 -60.66 28.80 -11.62
N VAL A 1007 -60.12 27.96 -12.52
CA VAL A 1007 -60.42 28.02 -13.99
C VAL A 1007 -60.33 26.63 -14.67
N GLN A 1008 -61.32 26.32 -15.50
CA GLN A 1008 -61.40 25.31 -16.58
C GLN A 1008 -62.27 25.93 -17.72
N PRO A 1009 -62.59 25.31 -18.90
CA PRO A 1009 -62.31 23.93 -19.39
C PRO A 1009 -61.92 23.75 -20.89
N ALA A 1010 -61.43 22.53 -21.24
CA ALA A 1010 -61.71 21.77 -22.50
C ALA A 1010 -61.30 22.38 -23.88
N PRO A 1011 -61.49 21.70 -25.05
CA PRO A 1011 -61.95 20.32 -25.36
C PRO A 1011 -60.92 19.46 -26.17
N LEU A 1012 -60.96 18.11 -26.15
CA LEU A 1012 -61.60 17.12 -27.08
C LEU A 1012 -61.21 17.26 -28.57
N ASP A 1013 -61.11 16.21 -29.41
CA ASP A 1013 -61.45 14.77 -29.34
C ASP A 1013 -60.50 13.98 -30.32
N HIS A 1014 -60.43 12.64 -30.47
CA HIS A 1014 -61.49 11.63 -30.63
C HIS A 1014 -61.17 10.24 -30.03
N LEU A 1015 -62.08 9.79 -29.15
CA LEU A 1015 -62.78 8.48 -29.15
C LEU A 1015 -62.05 7.10 -29.33
N ARG A 1016 -62.36 6.23 -28.35
CA ARG A 1016 -62.62 4.76 -28.40
C ARG A 1016 -61.48 3.72 -28.35
N THR A 1017 -61.24 3.25 -27.10
CA THR A 1017 -61.44 1.84 -26.63
C THR A 1017 -61.10 0.68 -27.60
N CYS A 1018 -60.34 -0.35 -27.18
CA CYS A 1018 -60.64 -1.16 -25.99
C CYS A 1018 -59.46 -2.04 -25.46
N TYR A 1019 -59.61 -2.48 -24.21
CA TYR A 1019 -58.95 -3.60 -23.52
C TYR A 1019 -57.49 -3.51 -22.99
N ASN A 1020 -57.30 -4.27 -21.90
CA ASN A 1020 -56.16 -4.48 -21.00
C ASN A 1020 -56.04 -6.04 -20.85
N PRO A 1021 -55.03 -6.71 -20.23
CA PRO A 1021 -53.83 -6.21 -19.57
C PRO A 1021 -52.52 -6.97 -19.87
N ARG A 1022 -51.38 -6.27 -19.75
CA ARG A 1022 -50.29 -6.52 -18.76
C ARG A 1022 -49.12 -5.57 -19.06
N ARG A 1023 -48.44 -5.08 -18.02
CA ARG A 1023 -47.28 -4.19 -18.13
C ARG A 1023 -46.00 -5.01 -18.13
N ASP A 1024 -45.04 -4.55 -18.92
CA ASP A 1024 -43.64 -4.94 -18.86
C ASP A 1024 -42.77 -3.76 -19.40
N PHE A 1025 -41.56 -3.56 -18.86
CA PHE A 1025 -40.63 -2.45 -19.19
C PHE A 1025 -41.18 -1.00 -18.98
N TYR A 1026 -40.47 0.13 -19.10
CA TYR A 1026 -39.13 0.60 -19.59
C TYR A 1026 -38.78 1.92 -18.80
N PRO A 1027 -37.81 2.80 -19.16
CA PRO A 1027 -36.42 2.64 -19.61
C PRO A 1027 -35.40 3.55 -18.83
N TYR A 1028 -34.13 3.55 -19.26
CA TYR A 1028 -33.18 4.66 -19.07
C TYR A 1028 -33.57 5.89 -19.93
N PHE A 1029 -33.17 7.10 -19.52
CA PHE A 1029 -32.60 8.13 -20.42
C PHE A 1029 -31.87 9.25 -19.65
N SER A 1030 -30.98 10.00 -20.32
CA SER A 1030 -30.14 11.06 -19.74
C SER A 1030 -30.10 12.31 -20.62
N THR A 1031 -29.96 13.51 -20.02
CA THR A 1031 -29.27 14.68 -20.63
C THR A 1031 -28.92 15.76 -19.58
N ARG A 1032 -28.06 16.72 -19.96
CA ARG A 1032 -27.54 17.83 -19.12
C ARG A 1032 -28.19 19.18 -19.47
N THR A 1033 -28.39 20.02 -18.45
CA THR A 1033 -28.01 21.46 -18.36
C THR A 1033 -28.26 21.90 -16.90
N ALA A 1034 -27.29 22.29 -16.07
CA ALA A 1034 -26.33 23.40 -16.17
C ALA A 1034 -26.95 24.79 -15.96
N TYR A 1035 -26.81 25.33 -14.74
CA TYR A 1035 -26.37 26.71 -14.50
C TYR A 1035 -25.76 26.83 -13.10
N GLN A 1036 -24.70 27.63 -12.98
CA GLN A 1036 -23.97 27.96 -11.76
C GLN A 1036 -24.14 29.46 -11.50
N TRP A 1037 -23.93 29.95 -10.28
CA TRP A 1037 -23.40 31.30 -9.99
C TRP A 1037 -22.94 31.37 -8.53
N SER A 1038 -21.97 32.24 -8.21
CA SER A 1038 -21.26 32.20 -6.93
C SER A 1038 -20.52 33.51 -6.59
N PHE A 1039 -20.77 34.03 -5.39
CA PHE A 1039 -20.01 35.05 -4.65
C PHE A 1039 -20.21 34.77 -3.15
N GLY A 1040 -19.37 35.19 -2.19
CA GLY A 1040 -18.07 35.88 -2.28
C GLY A 1040 -17.53 36.16 -0.86
N TYR A 1041 -16.22 35.99 -0.67
CA TYR A 1041 -15.40 36.14 0.54
C TYR A 1041 -15.87 37.10 1.67
N ASN A 1042 -15.62 36.71 2.94
CA ASN A 1042 -14.56 37.39 3.71
C ASN A 1042 -13.99 36.64 4.93
N CYS A 1043 -12.81 37.10 5.38
CA CYS A 1043 -12.08 36.79 6.62
C CYS A 1043 -12.65 37.58 7.83
N SER A 1044 -12.33 37.35 9.12
CA SER A 1044 -11.67 36.26 9.89
C SER A 1044 -11.91 36.51 11.41
N PHE A 1045 -10.96 36.18 12.30
CA PHE A 1045 -10.99 36.28 13.78
C PHE A 1045 -11.90 35.27 14.51
N ASP A 1046 -11.49 34.60 15.60
CA ASP A 1046 -10.17 34.60 16.25
C ASP A 1046 -9.78 33.23 16.88
N SER A 1047 -8.51 33.08 17.23
CA SER A 1047 -7.93 31.93 17.93
C SER A 1047 -7.79 32.20 19.43
N CYS A 1048 -7.71 31.15 20.26
CA CYS A 1048 -6.87 31.21 21.47
C CYS A 1048 -6.57 29.85 22.12
N ILE A 1049 -5.27 29.58 22.34
CA ILE A 1049 -4.78 28.92 23.56
C ILE A 1049 -3.75 29.88 24.16
N GLY A 1050 -4.00 30.35 25.38
CA GLY A 1050 -3.06 31.20 26.11
C GLY A 1050 -2.01 30.40 26.88
N ILE A 1051 -0.80 30.96 26.99
CA ILE A 1051 0.20 30.57 28.00
C ILE A 1051 0.31 31.71 29.01
N ALA A 1052 0.49 31.38 30.30
CA ALA A 1052 0.17 32.28 31.41
C ALA A 1052 1.14 33.46 31.62
N GLY A 1053 0.59 34.62 32.00
CA GLY A 1053 1.32 35.82 32.45
C GLY A 1053 0.41 36.78 33.24
N ARG A 1054 0.68 36.92 34.54
CA ARG A 1054 -0.09 37.68 35.56
C ARG A 1054 -0.56 39.08 35.13
N LEU A 1055 -1.76 39.50 35.55
CA LEU A 1055 -1.98 40.60 36.53
C LEU A 1055 -3.47 40.89 36.83
N CYS A 1056 -3.77 41.14 38.12
CA CYS A 1056 -4.89 41.91 38.71
C CYS A 1056 -6.36 41.57 38.36
N GLU A 1057 -7.28 42.22 39.09
CA GLU A 1057 -8.58 41.63 39.48
C GLU A 1057 -9.81 42.52 39.13
N GLU A 1058 -9.63 43.67 38.46
CA GLU A 1058 -10.68 44.70 38.30
C GLU A 1058 -11.48 44.67 36.98
N ASP A 1059 -11.02 44.01 35.91
CA ASP A 1059 -11.73 44.00 34.62
C ASP A 1059 -12.87 42.96 34.52
N LEU A 1060 -13.04 42.11 35.55
CA LEU A 1060 -13.98 40.99 35.57
C LEU A 1060 -15.47 41.39 35.77
N GLU A 1061 -15.75 42.68 36.02
CA GLU A 1061 -17.13 43.18 36.20
C GLU A 1061 -17.70 43.97 35.00
N LYS A 1062 -16.86 44.43 34.06
CA LYS A 1062 -17.33 45.18 32.86
C LYS A 1062 -17.90 44.28 31.75
N LEU A 1063 -17.69 42.97 31.84
CA LEU A 1063 -18.26 41.94 30.95
C LEU A 1063 -19.54 41.29 31.51
N LYS A 1064 -20.15 41.87 32.55
CA LYS A 1064 -21.42 41.41 33.16
C LYS A 1064 -22.61 42.35 32.90
N LYS A 1065 -22.48 43.27 31.94
CA LYS A 1065 -23.54 44.12 31.39
C LYS A 1065 -23.48 44.09 29.87
#